data_AF-A0A7W8RKH8-F1
#
_entry.id   AF-A0A7W8RKH8-F1
#
_cell.length_a   1.000
_cell.length_b   1.000
_cell.length_c   1.000
_cell.angle_alpha   90.00
_cell.angle_beta   90.00
_cell.angle_gamma   90.00
#
_symmetry.space_group_name_H-M   'P 1'
#
loop_
_entity.id
_entity.type
_entity.pdbx_description
1 polymer ?
#
loop_
_entity_poly.entity_id
_entity_poly.type
_entity_poly.pdbx_seq_one_letter_code
_entity_poly.pdbx_strand_id
1 'polypeptide(L)'
;MTRPALSLLFLCISVAGLSLMHLACAAGVLPQGGQYVAGAGTISSHGNALLVTQPGSTRGVIDWNSFSVGAHNRVTFDNGSGATLNRVTGGSPSAILGRLSATGSVYVINPQGIVVGPSGVVTTGGRFVASTLDVCNCAFIKGDALTLSGESNASVINLGKISSSGADVFLIARNAVVNAGTIKAPGGTAELAVGEQVLLQDSASSKQVFVQTGSVGTVVNSGRIAAAQISLQAADGNVFALAGGGTRIRATGTANRDGHVWLVADSGRVEQLGTITASNADGSGGTVDTGAAQLAFGAKAAVHAGEWNLSTPAFTIDNSAARALRRSLNSGTSVDVTTTGAMGATGDLDVASTLRWSGPASLTLAAYRDVSVASGATIANKGAGNLSLRADATGSDNGGSVVNHGTLDWSKSTGALSAFYDMNGTYVAGTQLSNPAWTPPAFSGLVTQITAYKLVNSLTDLSNVANDLTGNYALGKNIDASATSNTAFVPIGSVDTPFTGQFDGQGNTISSLTVAQLAPSQFVRLMGMFGVIGAQGVVRNVDISGTASTAPNQMASVYMGLLAGMNNGTVLRVNTSGTVLSGGPGAFALLDFSIAGGLVGANAGSIQRSSSSAAVTAGNVLGGLVGANSGLIDQSFATGPVVSLSYINEGGGGLVGDNSGTINQSYATGSTTLLGYCRGAAGTPCGGAGLVVINSGTITQSFATGLVTQPSYQPIGIARANTGTIGNDVYWDTDTTTATVGVVYGTPIPAANGLTTAQMSTPASFVGYDFSPTGVWAMPAGATHPVLRWQLAQ
;
A
#
# COMPACT_ATOMS: atom_id res chain seq x y z
N MET A 1 -35.33 18.17 -27.20
CA MET A 1 -35.27 19.58 -27.63
C MET A 1 -34.90 20.36 -26.38
N THR A 2 -33.77 21.04 -26.20
CA THR A 2 -32.78 21.68 -27.06
C THR A 2 -31.36 21.31 -26.54
N ARG A 3 -30.38 21.20 -27.44
CA ARG A 3 -28.98 20.86 -27.13
C ARG A 3 -28.28 22.08 -26.49
N PRO A 4 -27.54 21.96 -25.36
CA PRO A 4 -26.61 23.01 -24.98
C PRO A 4 -25.37 22.86 -25.86
N ALA A 5 -25.03 23.95 -26.55
CA ALA A 5 -23.90 24.04 -27.45
C ALA A 5 -22.58 23.83 -26.70
N LEU A 6 -21.70 23.05 -27.32
CA LEU A 6 -20.32 22.84 -26.93
C LEU A 6 -19.56 24.17 -27.12
N SER A 7 -19.57 25.04 -26.11
CA SER A 7 -18.76 26.25 -26.11
C SER A 7 -17.30 25.84 -25.95
N LEU A 8 -16.59 25.68 -27.07
CA LEU A 8 -15.13 25.76 -27.10
C LEU A 8 -14.76 27.11 -26.49
N LEU A 9 -14.27 27.10 -25.25
CA LEU A 9 -13.60 28.25 -24.65
C LEU A 9 -12.26 28.42 -25.39
N PHE A 10 -12.30 29.04 -26.57
CA PHE A 10 -11.14 29.65 -27.17
C PHE A 10 -10.70 30.74 -26.21
N LEU A 11 -9.70 30.46 -25.38
CA LEU A 11 -8.95 31.48 -24.66
C LEU A 11 -8.20 32.28 -25.73
N CYS A 12 -8.86 33.30 -26.28
CA CYS A 12 -8.24 34.36 -27.05
C CYS A 12 -7.33 35.14 -26.11
N ILE A 13 -6.11 34.64 -25.87
CA ILE A 13 -5.02 35.49 -25.40
C ILE A 13 -4.70 36.39 -26.58
N SER A 14 -5.14 37.64 -26.49
CA SER A 14 -4.85 38.68 -27.47
C SER A 14 -3.34 38.91 -27.53
N VAL A 15 -2.72 38.42 -28.61
CA VAL A 15 -1.35 38.78 -29.04
C VAL A 15 -1.32 40.24 -29.60
N ALA A 16 -2.27 41.08 -29.20
CA ALA A 16 -2.44 42.43 -29.70
C ALA A 16 -1.70 43.42 -28.79
N GLY A 17 -0.40 43.59 -29.05
CA GLY A 17 0.41 44.57 -28.32
C GLY A 17 1.89 44.62 -28.69
N LEU A 18 2.28 44.23 -29.90
CA LEU A 18 3.64 44.45 -30.42
C LEU A 18 3.53 45.06 -31.82
N SER A 19 3.27 46.37 -31.86
CA SER A 19 3.41 47.17 -33.06
C SER A 19 4.89 47.22 -33.45
N LEU A 20 5.22 46.54 -34.55
CA LEU A 20 6.50 46.61 -35.23
C LEU A 20 6.72 48.01 -35.81
N MET A 21 7.40 48.88 -35.08
CA MET A 21 8.12 49.98 -35.70
C MET A 21 9.49 49.46 -36.16
N HIS A 22 9.72 49.55 -37.47
CA HIS A 22 11.01 49.29 -38.09
C HIS A 22 12.04 50.30 -37.56
N LEU A 23 13.06 49.81 -36.86
CA LEU A 23 14.35 50.48 -36.75
C LEU A 23 15.47 49.51 -37.14
N ALA A 24 16.52 50.12 -37.68
CA ALA A 24 17.67 49.55 -38.35
C ALA A 24 18.34 48.34 -37.64
N CYS A 25 19.06 47.56 -38.45
CA CYS A 25 19.86 46.40 -38.08
C CYS A 25 20.86 46.74 -36.96
N ALA A 26 20.45 46.53 -35.72
CA ALA A 26 21.31 46.46 -34.54
C ALA A 26 21.33 45.00 -34.07
N ALA A 27 22.49 44.53 -33.61
CA ALA A 27 22.66 43.20 -33.03
C ALA A 27 21.50 42.88 -32.07
N GLY A 28 20.97 41.65 -32.12
CA GLY A 28 19.80 41.27 -31.31
C GLY A 28 19.99 41.55 -29.81
N VAL A 29 18.89 41.58 -29.06
CA VAL A 29 18.91 41.87 -27.61
C VAL A 29 19.64 40.77 -26.82
N LEU A 30 20.68 41.14 -26.06
CA LEU A 30 21.32 40.32 -25.00
C LEU A 30 20.89 40.85 -23.61
N PRO A 31 21.02 40.07 -22.53
CA PRO A 31 20.79 40.55 -21.16
C PRO A 31 21.61 41.81 -20.83
N GLN A 32 21.04 42.75 -20.09
CA GLN A 32 21.62 44.08 -19.81
C GLN A 32 21.71 44.39 -18.31
N GLY A 33 22.78 45.07 -17.91
CA GLY A 33 22.95 45.58 -16.54
C GLY A 33 23.20 44.52 -15.48
N GLY A 34 23.76 43.37 -15.86
CA GLY A 34 24.00 42.26 -14.93
C GLY A 34 25.06 42.58 -13.89
N GLN A 35 24.76 42.35 -12.61
CA GLN A 35 25.72 42.46 -11.50
C GLN A 35 25.53 41.32 -10.49
N TYR A 36 26.64 40.71 -10.07
CA TYR A 36 26.62 39.74 -8.97
C TYR A 36 26.30 40.44 -7.65
N VAL A 37 25.21 40.02 -6.99
CA VAL A 37 24.79 40.52 -5.66
C VAL A 37 25.01 39.48 -4.55
N ALA A 38 25.26 38.23 -4.91
CA ALA A 38 25.77 37.20 -4.01
C ALA A 38 26.59 36.15 -4.79
N GLY A 39 27.59 35.55 -4.17
CA GLY A 39 28.59 34.72 -4.86
C GLY A 39 29.56 35.55 -5.70
N ALA A 40 30.33 34.91 -6.56
CA ALA A 40 31.33 35.56 -7.40
C ALA A 40 31.38 34.95 -8.81
N GLY A 41 31.76 35.74 -9.80
CA GLY A 41 31.88 35.32 -11.19
C GLY A 41 32.19 36.49 -12.13
N THR A 42 32.15 36.24 -13.44
CA THR A 42 32.32 37.27 -14.46
C THR A 42 31.20 37.23 -15.48
N ILE A 43 30.89 38.39 -16.07
CA ILE A 43 29.91 38.54 -17.15
C ILE A 43 30.65 39.23 -18.30
N SER A 44 30.72 38.56 -19.46
CA SER A 44 31.39 39.10 -20.65
C SER A 44 30.51 38.95 -21.88
N SER A 45 30.49 39.97 -22.74
CA SER A 45 29.74 39.97 -23.99
C SER A 45 30.68 40.15 -25.18
N HIS A 46 30.48 39.35 -26.23
CA HIS A 46 31.25 39.40 -27.47
C HIS A 46 30.29 39.18 -28.65
N GLY A 47 30.04 40.24 -29.43
CA GLY A 47 29.12 40.19 -30.55
C GLY A 47 27.71 39.76 -30.13
N ASN A 48 27.23 38.63 -30.64
CA ASN A 48 25.91 38.05 -30.35
C ASN A 48 25.92 37.05 -29.18
N ALA A 49 27.02 36.95 -28.43
CA ALA A 49 27.17 36.02 -27.32
C ALA A 49 27.41 36.74 -25.98
N LEU A 50 26.82 36.21 -24.90
CA LEU A 50 27.11 36.56 -23.52
C LEU A 50 27.54 35.30 -22.76
N LEU A 51 28.67 35.38 -22.06
CA LEU A 51 29.22 34.33 -21.21
C LEU A 51 29.22 34.79 -19.75
N VAL A 52 28.58 34.00 -18.90
CA VAL A 52 28.65 34.12 -17.45
C VAL A 52 29.51 32.98 -16.92
N THR A 53 30.58 33.29 -16.20
CA THR A 53 31.44 32.28 -15.56
C THR A 53 31.29 32.32 -14.05
N GLN A 54 31.13 31.17 -13.42
CA GLN A 54 31.03 31.04 -11.97
C GLN A 54 32.01 29.97 -11.47
N PRO A 55 33.11 30.37 -10.82
CA PRO A 55 34.15 29.44 -10.42
C PRO A 55 33.70 28.48 -9.30
N GLY A 56 34.27 27.27 -9.32
CA GLY A 56 34.21 26.31 -8.21
C GLY A 56 32.86 25.61 -8.00
N SER A 57 31.99 25.53 -9.01
CA SER A 57 30.64 24.93 -8.88
C SER A 57 29.82 25.52 -7.72
N THR A 58 29.98 26.81 -7.46
CA THR A 58 29.33 27.53 -6.35
C THR A 58 27.89 27.92 -6.70
N ARG A 59 27.20 28.62 -5.78
CA ARG A 59 25.93 29.30 -6.04
C ARG A 59 26.15 30.81 -6.17
N GLY A 60 25.49 31.44 -7.13
CA GLY A 60 25.61 32.88 -7.35
C GLY A 60 24.27 33.51 -7.75
N VAL A 61 24.09 34.78 -7.37
CA VAL A 61 22.91 35.58 -7.68
C VAL A 61 23.35 36.81 -8.48
N ILE A 62 22.70 37.02 -9.62
CA ILE A 62 22.92 38.15 -10.52
C ILE A 62 21.61 38.91 -10.68
N ASP A 63 21.63 40.19 -10.36
CA ASP A 63 20.53 41.09 -10.68
C ASP A 63 20.76 41.71 -12.07
N TRP A 64 19.68 41.83 -12.85
CA TRP A 64 19.68 42.31 -14.24
C TRP A 64 18.63 43.39 -14.43
N ASN A 65 18.95 44.45 -15.17
CA ASN A 65 17.94 45.42 -15.62
C ASN A 65 16.98 44.78 -16.63
N SER A 66 17.49 43.91 -17.51
CA SER A 66 16.67 43.09 -18.40
C SER A 66 17.39 41.79 -18.75
N PHE A 67 16.64 40.71 -18.92
CA PHE A 67 17.16 39.41 -19.32
C PHE A 67 16.37 38.85 -20.50
N SER A 68 16.84 39.13 -21.72
CA SER A 68 16.27 38.62 -22.97
C SER A 68 17.38 38.10 -23.89
N VAL A 69 17.07 37.11 -24.72
CA VAL A 69 17.99 36.47 -25.67
C VAL A 69 17.35 36.49 -27.05
N GLY A 70 17.76 37.41 -27.92
CA GLY A 70 17.26 37.50 -29.31
C GLY A 70 17.52 36.23 -30.14
N ALA A 71 16.78 36.04 -31.22
CA ALA A 71 16.74 34.78 -32.00
C ALA A 71 18.11 34.29 -32.52
N HIS A 72 19.04 35.21 -32.77
CA HIS A 72 20.40 34.90 -33.25
C HIS A 72 21.48 35.02 -32.17
N ASN A 73 21.06 35.19 -30.92
CA ASN A 73 21.95 35.40 -29.79
C ASN A 73 22.11 34.15 -28.93
N ARG A 74 23.20 34.12 -28.17
CA ARG A 74 23.49 33.05 -27.21
C ARG A 74 23.86 33.60 -25.85
N VAL A 75 23.33 32.99 -24.81
CA VAL A 75 23.79 33.13 -23.43
C VAL A 75 24.32 31.78 -22.96
N THR A 76 25.52 31.76 -22.40
CA THR A 76 26.14 30.56 -21.82
C THR A 76 26.54 30.83 -20.37
N PHE A 77 26.12 29.94 -19.47
CA PHE A 77 26.56 29.88 -18.09
C PHE A 77 27.56 28.74 -17.95
N ASP A 78 28.82 29.07 -17.67
CA ASP A 78 29.83 28.12 -17.25
C ASP A 78 29.94 28.16 -15.73
N ASN A 79 29.11 27.34 -15.08
CA ASN A 79 28.95 27.32 -13.62
C ASN A 79 29.22 25.93 -13.01
N GLY A 80 29.92 25.05 -13.73
CA GLY A 80 30.21 23.68 -13.30
C GLY A 80 28.92 22.92 -12.97
N SER A 81 28.88 22.25 -11.81
CA SER A 81 27.67 21.65 -11.22
C SER A 81 26.90 22.61 -10.30
N GLY A 82 27.30 23.88 -10.25
CA GLY A 82 26.73 24.91 -9.40
C GLY A 82 25.38 25.43 -9.89
N ALA A 83 24.92 26.54 -9.31
CA ALA A 83 23.64 27.17 -9.65
C ALA A 83 23.76 28.69 -9.76
N THR A 84 23.15 29.29 -10.79
CA THR A 84 23.12 30.75 -10.97
C THR A 84 21.68 31.25 -11.01
N LEU A 85 21.32 32.14 -10.09
CA LEU A 85 20.04 32.83 -10.06
C LEU A 85 20.15 34.17 -10.78
N ASN A 86 19.29 34.39 -11.76
CA ASN A 86 19.21 35.61 -12.54
C ASN A 86 17.88 36.29 -12.22
N ARG A 87 17.94 37.39 -11.47
CA ARG A 87 16.75 38.17 -11.09
C ARG A 87 16.65 39.41 -11.97
N VAL A 88 15.50 39.62 -12.59
CA VAL A 88 15.22 40.83 -13.36
C VAL A 88 14.56 41.86 -12.45
N THR A 89 15.19 43.03 -12.30
CA THR A 89 14.72 44.14 -11.47
C THR A 89 14.07 45.27 -12.29
N GLY A 90 14.25 45.27 -13.62
CA GLY A 90 13.62 46.23 -14.52
C GLY A 90 12.20 45.85 -14.97
N GLY A 91 11.55 46.73 -15.72
CA GLY A 91 10.13 46.63 -16.10
C GLY A 91 9.83 45.84 -17.37
N SER A 92 10.75 45.03 -17.90
CA SER A 92 10.56 44.29 -19.16
C SER A 92 10.45 42.78 -18.96
N PRO A 93 9.52 42.09 -19.67
CA PRO A 93 9.48 40.63 -19.69
C PRO A 93 10.74 40.01 -20.28
N SER A 94 11.04 38.77 -19.89
CA SER A 94 12.14 37.99 -20.44
C SER A 94 11.70 37.26 -21.71
N ALA A 95 12.25 37.63 -22.87
CA ALA A 95 12.03 36.94 -24.14
C ALA A 95 13.26 36.11 -24.53
N ILE A 96 13.17 34.79 -24.41
CA ILE A 96 14.22 33.83 -24.79
C ILE A 96 13.86 33.28 -26.18
N LEU A 97 14.33 33.96 -27.22
CA LEU A 97 14.13 33.60 -28.63
C LEU A 97 15.35 32.87 -29.22
N GLY A 98 16.54 33.07 -28.65
CA GLY A 98 17.80 32.43 -29.04
C GLY A 98 18.18 31.26 -28.14
N ARG A 99 19.49 31.04 -27.94
CA ARG A 99 20.01 29.89 -27.17
C ARG A 99 20.47 30.30 -25.78
N LEU A 100 19.90 29.70 -24.74
CA LEU A 100 20.36 29.76 -23.36
C LEU A 100 20.95 28.41 -22.97
N SER A 101 22.20 28.38 -22.51
CA SER A 101 22.91 27.14 -22.17
C SER A 101 23.60 27.24 -20.82
N ALA A 102 23.67 26.15 -20.07
CA ALA A 102 24.42 26.08 -18.81
C ALA A 102 25.04 24.70 -18.58
N THR A 103 26.22 24.66 -17.96
CA THR A 103 26.82 23.41 -17.47
C THR A 103 26.11 22.88 -16.22
N GLY A 104 25.62 23.77 -15.37
CA GLY A 104 24.92 23.48 -14.12
C GLY A 104 23.50 24.01 -14.14
N SER A 105 23.02 24.53 -13.01
CA SER A 105 21.64 25.01 -12.85
C SER A 105 21.49 26.51 -13.16
N VAL A 106 20.37 26.89 -13.77
CA VAL A 106 20.03 28.29 -14.07
C VAL A 106 18.61 28.58 -13.62
N TYR A 107 18.46 29.66 -12.85
CA TYR A 107 17.18 30.20 -12.40
C TYR A 107 16.98 31.55 -13.09
N VAL A 108 15.82 31.78 -13.68
CA VAL A 108 15.40 33.05 -14.28
C VAL A 108 14.15 33.52 -13.53
N ILE A 109 14.28 34.60 -12.78
CA ILE A 109 13.24 35.17 -11.94
C ILE A 109 12.85 36.52 -12.55
N ASN A 110 11.63 36.64 -13.05
CA ASN A 110 11.13 37.89 -13.64
C ASN A 110 9.64 38.11 -13.36
N PRO A 111 9.28 39.03 -12.45
CA PRO A 111 7.89 39.38 -12.16
C PRO A 111 7.10 39.94 -13.34
N GLN A 112 7.77 40.39 -14.41
CA GLN A 112 7.12 40.90 -15.63
C GLN A 112 6.73 39.79 -16.62
N GLY A 113 7.14 38.55 -16.38
CA GLY A 113 6.82 37.39 -17.21
C GLY A 113 8.02 36.86 -17.99
N ILE A 114 7.92 35.60 -18.38
CA ILE A 114 8.99 34.86 -19.07
C ILE A 114 8.38 34.11 -20.26
N VAL A 115 8.95 34.30 -21.44
CA VAL A 115 8.55 33.61 -22.67
C VAL A 115 9.76 32.95 -23.32
N VAL A 116 9.73 31.63 -23.47
CA VAL A 116 10.62 30.90 -24.39
C VAL A 116 9.91 30.82 -25.74
N GLY A 117 10.35 31.61 -26.71
CA GLY A 117 9.69 31.69 -28.02
C GLY A 117 9.88 30.43 -28.87
N PRO A 118 9.20 30.30 -30.03
CA PRO A 118 9.25 29.09 -30.85
C PRO A 118 10.65 28.67 -31.32
N SER A 119 11.55 29.63 -31.55
CA SER A 119 12.97 29.39 -31.88
C SER A 119 13.87 29.23 -30.64
N GLY A 120 13.34 29.55 -29.45
CA GLY A 120 14.08 29.55 -28.19
C GLY A 120 14.50 28.15 -27.77
N VAL A 121 15.76 28.01 -27.36
CA VAL A 121 16.33 26.76 -26.86
C VAL A 121 17.02 27.00 -25.53
N VAL A 122 16.55 26.30 -24.49
CA VAL A 122 17.16 26.27 -23.16
C VAL A 122 17.72 24.87 -22.92
N THR A 123 19.02 24.78 -22.61
CA THR A 123 19.70 23.52 -22.27
C THR A 123 20.56 23.70 -21.03
N THR A 124 20.33 22.91 -19.99
CA THR A 124 21.06 22.97 -18.72
C THR A 124 21.60 21.58 -18.37
N GLY A 125 22.79 21.53 -17.76
CA GLY A 125 23.32 20.29 -17.20
C GLY A 125 22.76 19.99 -15.80
N GLY A 126 22.44 21.04 -15.04
CA GLY A 126 21.67 21.00 -13.80
C GLY A 126 20.21 21.40 -14.02
N ARG A 127 19.58 22.04 -13.03
CA ARG A 127 18.16 22.44 -13.09
C ARG A 127 17.92 23.68 -13.95
N PHE A 128 16.75 23.76 -14.57
CA PHE A 128 16.23 25.01 -15.09
C PHE A 128 14.99 25.45 -14.31
N VAL A 129 15.02 26.65 -13.75
CA VAL A 129 13.86 27.26 -13.08
C VAL A 129 13.50 28.56 -13.77
N ALA A 130 12.25 28.71 -14.21
CA ALA A 130 11.70 29.98 -14.66
C ALA A 130 10.53 30.35 -13.76
N SER A 131 10.62 31.49 -13.08
CA SER A 131 9.61 31.94 -12.13
C SER A 131 9.22 33.40 -12.31
N THR A 132 7.92 33.71 -12.19
CA THR A 132 7.48 35.10 -11.96
C THR A 132 7.42 35.48 -10.48
N LEU A 133 7.47 34.50 -9.59
CA LEU A 133 7.59 34.68 -8.15
C LEU A 133 9.07 34.81 -7.76
N ASP A 134 9.35 35.68 -6.78
CA ASP A 134 10.70 35.90 -6.28
C ASP A 134 11.05 34.89 -5.16
N VAL A 135 12.33 34.81 -4.82
CA VAL A 135 12.88 33.90 -3.80
C VAL A 135 13.99 34.58 -3.02
N CYS A 136 14.14 34.25 -1.74
CA CYS A 136 15.23 34.80 -0.94
C CYS A 136 16.62 34.37 -1.47
N ASN A 137 17.54 35.34 -1.61
CA ASN A 137 18.96 35.07 -1.84
C ASN A 137 19.54 34.17 -0.73
N CYS A 138 19.09 34.37 0.50
CA CYS A 138 19.56 33.65 1.67
C CYS A 138 19.33 32.13 1.58
N ALA A 139 18.12 31.71 1.19
CA ALA A 139 17.80 30.29 1.01
C ALA A 139 18.51 29.72 -0.21
N PHE A 140 18.54 30.47 -1.32
CA PHE A 140 19.20 30.04 -2.54
C PHE A 140 20.68 29.75 -2.35
N ILE A 141 21.42 30.66 -1.71
CA ILE A 141 22.87 30.52 -1.49
C ILE A 141 23.20 29.35 -0.56
N LYS A 142 22.37 29.09 0.45
CA LYS A 142 22.53 27.94 1.35
C LYS A 142 22.22 26.60 0.67
N GLY A 143 21.39 26.61 -0.38
CA GLY A 143 20.86 25.40 -1.00
C GLY A 143 19.72 24.77 -0.21
N ASP A 144 19.02 25.58 0.59
CA ASP A 144 17.83 25.17 1.33
C ASP A 144 16.61 25.04 0.39
N ALA A 145 15.50 24.52 0.92
CA ALA A 145 14.21 24.57 0.22
C ALA A 145 13.84 26.02 -0.14
N LEU A 146 13.27 26.20 -1.34
CA LEU A 146 12.98 27.52 -1.88
C LEU A 146 11.48 27.80 -1.77
N THR A 147 11.12 28.78 -0.94
CA THR A 147 9.80 29.39 -0.97
C THR A 147 9.80 30.51 -1.99
N LEU A 148 9.07 30.33 -3.08
CA LEU A 148 8.85 31.34 -4.10
C LEU A 148 7.52 32.05 -3.83
N SER A 149 7.51 33.38 -3.79
CA SER A 149 6.31 34.18 -3.58
C SER A 149 6.40 35.57 -4.24
N GLY A 150 5.27 36.26 -4.37
CA GLY A 150 5.22 37.63 -4.88
C GLY A 150 3.90 37.96 -5.59
N GLU A 151 3.71 39.26 -5.86
CA GLU A 151 2.43 39.78 -6.34
C GLU A 151 2.28 39.81 -7.88
N SER A 152 3.18 39.17 -8.63
CA SER A 152 3.17 39.20 -10.10
C SER A 152 1.86 38.65 -10.68
N ASN A 153 1.29 39.32 -11.69
CA ASN A 153 0.17 38.78 -12.49
C ASN A 153 0.63 38.22 -13.84
N ALA A 154 1.94 38.15 -14.07
CA ALA A 154 2.52 37.69 -15.32
C ALA A 154 2.55 36.16 -15.42
N SER A 155 2.91 35.66 -16.60
CA SER A 155 2.92 34.23 -16.93
C SER A 155 4.31 33.73 -17.29
N VAL A 156 4.50 32.41 -17.16
CA VAL A 156 5.62 31.68 -17.78
C VAL A 156 5.08 30.89 -18.97
N ILE A 157 5.60 31.18 -20.17
CA ILE A 157 5.13 30.56 -21.42
C ILE A 157 6.30 29.90 -22.15
N ASN A 158 6.18 28.60 -22.40
CA ASN A 158 7.10 27.85 -23.25
C ASN A 158 6.45 27.51 -24.60
N LEU A 159 6.95 28.12 -25.68
CA LEU A 159 6.65 27.78 -27.07
C LEU A 159 7.83 27.07 -27.75
N GLY A 160 9.01 27.09 -27.13
CA GLY A 160 10.26 26.56 -27.68
C GLY A 160 10.65 25.20 -27.11
N LYS A 161 11.95 25.01 -26.86
CA LYS A 161 12.52 23.76 -26.35
C LYS A 161 13.28 24.00 -25.05
N ILE A 162 12.88 23.32 -23.99
CA ILE A 162 13.56 23.34 -22.69
C ILE A 162 14.07 21.92 -22.39
N SER A 163 15.32 21.82 -21.98
CA SER A 163 15.95 20.55 -21.63
C SER A 163 16.89 20.67 -20.44
N SER A 164 16.79 19.72 -19.51
CA SER A 164 17.80 19.44 -18.49
C SER A 164 18.32 18.01 -18.69
N SER A 165 19.63 17.81 -18.79
CA SER A 165 20.21 16.51 -19.18
C SER A 165 20.21 15.45 -18.07
N GLY A 166 20.01 15.83 -16.81
CA GLY A 166 20.01 14.89 -15.68
C GLY A 166 19.37 15.43 -14.39
N ALA A 167 18.66 16.54 -14.48
CA ALA A 167 17.99 17.18 -13.35
C ALA A 167 16.61 17.70 -13.80
N ASP A 168 16.13 18.72 -13.11
CA ASP A 168 14.72 19.10 -13.11
C ASP A 168 14.44 20.37 -13.95
N VAL A 169 13.21 20.51 -14.42
CA VAL A 169 12.68 21.72 -15.08
C VAL A 169 11.47 22.21 -14.30
N PHE A 170 11.53 23.44 -13.78
CA PHE A 170 10.43 24.08 -13.06
C PHE A 170 9.96 25.34 -13.78
N LEU A 171 8.66 25.41 -14.07
CA LEU A 171 8.00 26.62 -14.57
C LEU A 171 6.98 27.07 -13.53
N ILE A 172 7.18 28.24 -12.93
CA ILE A 172 6.44 28.71 -11.76
C ILE A 172 5.87 30.10 -12.04
N ALA A 173 4.58 30.31 -11.76
CA ALA A 173 3.98 31.63 -11.84
C ALA A 173 2.89 31.81 -10.79
N ARG A 174 2.48 33.05 -10.51
CA ARG A 174 1.24 33.28 -9.75
C ARG A 174 -0.01 33.03 -10.57
N ASN A 175 -0.03 33.52 -11.81
CA ASN A 175 -1.25 33.58 -12.62
C ASN A 175 -1.37 32.43 -13.62
N ALA A 176 -0.37 32.23 -14.48
CA ALA A 176 -0.43 31.16 -15.48
C ALA A 176 0.92 30.60 -15.91
N VAL A 177 0.95 29.29 -16.12
CA VAL A 177 2.04 28.57 -16.77
C VAL A 177 1.50 27.85 -18.00
N VAL A 178 2.10 28.10 -19.15
CA VAL A 178 1.68 27.50 -20.43
C VAL A 178 2.86 26.80 -21.09
N ASN A 179 2.70 25.51 -21.38
CA ASN A 179 3.60 24.77 -22.26
C ASN A 179 2.88 24.41 -23.55
N ALA A 180 3.29 25.01 -24.67
CA ALA A 180 2.92 24.61 -26.03
C ALA A 180 4.14 24.07 -26.82
N GLY A 181 5.34 24.19 -26.26
CA GLY A 181 6.60 23.70 -26.82
C GLY A 181 6.96 22.28 -26.37
N THR A 182 8.24 22.05 -26.10
CA THR A 182 8.77 20.78 -25.57
C THR A 182 9.56 21.00 -24.29
N ILE A 183 9.32 20.15 -23.29
CA ILE A 183 10.11 20.04 -22.05
C ILE A 183 10.69 18.62 -21.96
N LYS A 184 12.00 18.50 -21.69
CA LYS A 184 12.69 17.22 -21.49
C LYS A 184 13.55 17.23 -20.22
N ALA A 185 13.32 16.26 -19.34
CA ALA A 185 14.09 16.03 -18.12
C ALA A 185 14.26 14.51 -17.85
N PRO A 186 14.96 13.76 -18.72
CA PRO A 186 14.94 12.29 -18.72
C PRO A 186 15.46 11.64 -17.43
N GLY A 187 16.32 12.33 -16.66
CA GLY A 187 16.83 11.87 -15.36
C GLY A 187 16.17 12.54 -14.14
N GLY A 188 15.25 13.48 -14.35
CA GLY A 188 14.68 14.31 -13.29
C GLY A 188 13.19 14.60 -13.51
N THR A 189 12.73 15.73 -12.99
CA THR A 189 11.32 16.10 -13.01
C THR A 189 11.01 17.23 -14.00
N ALA A 190 9.77 17.29 -14.47
CA ALA A 190 9.24 18.45 -15.16
C ALA A 190 7.98 18.94 -14.44
N GLU A 191 8.08 20.09 -13.78
CA GLU A 191 7.04 20.60 -12.89
C GLU A 191 6.55 21.98 -13.32
N LEU A 192 5.24 22.11 -13.49
CA LEU A 192 4.54 23.33 -13.84
C LEU A 192 3.62 23.69 -12.67
N ALA A 193 3.88 24.82 -12.02
CA ALA A 193 3.17 25.18 -10.80
C ALA A 193 2.65 26.60 -10.85
N VAL A 194 1.41 26.77 -10.37
CA VAL A 194 0.78 28.07 -10.27
C VAL A 194 0.24 28.31 -8.87
N GLY A 195 0.66 29.40 -8.23
CA GLY A 195 0.01 29.94 -7.04
C GLY A 195 0.74 31.11 -6.39
N GLU A 196 0.20 31.68 -5.32
CA GLU A 196 0.74 32.86 -4.64
C GLU A 196 2.06 32.58 -3.93
N GLN A 197 2.14 31.37 -3.35
CA GLN A 197 3.34 30.85 -2.73
C GLN A 197 3.55 29.40 -3.17
N VAL A 198 4.77 29.11 -3.59
CA VAL A 198 5.20 27.81 -4.09
C VAL A 198 6.45 27.38 -3.33
N LEU A 199 6.37 26.27 -2.62
CA LEU A 199 7.52 25.64 -1.98
C LEU A 199 8.13 24.63 -2.96
N LEU A 200 9.43 24.77 -3.20
CA LEU A 200 10.27 23.86 -3.96
C LEU A 200 11.21 23.13 -2.98
N GLN A 201 11.05 21.82 -2.87
CA GLN A 201 11.85 20.96 -2.01
C GLN A 201 12.37 19.74 -2.79
N ASP A 202 13.65 19.44 -2.62
CA ASP A 202 14.30 18.35 -3.33
C ASP A 202 13.83 16.99 -2.84
N SER A 203 13.35 16.16 -3.77
CA SER A 203 13.03 14.77 -3.50
C SER A 203 13.36 13.88 -4.70
N ALA A 204 13.74 12.63 -4.40
CA ALA A 204 13.94 11.56 -5.38
C ALA A 204 12.70 10.66 -5.53
N SER A 205 11.87 10.59 -4.49
CA SER A 205 10.76 9.62 -4.39
C SER A 205 9.38 10.26 -4.20
N SER A 206 9.31 11.58 -4.04
CA SER A 206 8.07 12.31 -3.80
C SER A 206 8.00 13.58 -4.65
N LYS A 207 6.82 14.19 -4.66
CA LYS A 207 6.58 15.50 -5.26
C LYS A 207 7.57 16.54 -4.73
N GLN A 208 8.11 17.40 -5.60
CA GLN A 208 9.08 18.43 -5.22
C GLN A 208 8.43 19.81 -5.08
N VAL A 209 7.29 20.05 -5.74
CA VAL A 209 6.54 21.30 -5.64
C VAL A 209 5.27 21.16 -4.81
N PHE A 210 5.06 22.13 -3.92
CA PHE A 210 3.85 22.30 -3.13
C PHE A 210 3.34 23.73 -3.31
N VAL A 211 2.07 23.88 -3.65
CA VAL A 211 1.40 25.17 -3.84
C VAL A 211 0.50 25.43 -2.65
N GLN A 212 0.55 26.65 -2.11
CA GLN A 212 -0.34 27.06 -1.01
C GLN A 212 -1.81 27.15 -1.47
N THR A 213 -2.72 26.60 -0.66
CA THR A 213 -4.18 26.75 -0.81
C THR A 213 -4.59 28.22 -0.66
N GLY A 214 -5.58 28.68 -1.42
CA GLY A 214 -5.97 30.10 -1.55
C GLY A 214 -5.57 30.72 -2.89
N SER A 215 -4.82 29.98 -3.72
CA SER A 215 -4.18 30.52 -4.93
C SER A 215 -4.99 30.30 -6.21
N VAL A 216 -5.37 31.38 -6.88
CA VAL A 216 -6.00 31.32 -8.21
C VAL A 216 -4.97 31.25 -9.34
N GLY A 217 -5.28 30.54 -10.43
CA GLY A 217 -4.43 30.56 -11.62
C GLY A 217 -4.62 29.35 -12.55
N THR A 218 -3.78 29.19 -13.57
CA THR A 218 -3.97 28.12 -14.57
C THR A 218 -2.67 27.54 -15.12
N VAL A 219 -2.57 26.21 -15.10
CA VAL A 219 -1.56 25.45 -15.84
C VAL A 219 -2.17 24.90 -17.13
N VAL A 220 -1.58 25.21 -18.28
CA VAL A 220 -1.98 24.65 -19.57
C VAL A 220 -0.81 23.88 -20.19
N ASN A 221 -1.00 22.59 -20.44
CA ASN A 221 -0.07 21.82 -21.27
C ASN A 221 -0.74 21.40 -22.58
N SER A 222 -0.39 22.09 -23.67
CA SER A 222 -0.68 21.68 -25.05
C SER A 222 0.56 21.18 -25.79
N GLY A 223 1.75 21.29 -25.20
CA GLY A 223 3.03 20.83 -25.74
C GLY A 223 3.39 19.39 -25.32
N ARG A 224 4.66 19.01 -25.54
CA ARG A 224 5.22 17.73 -25.09
C ARG A 224 6.01 17.89 -23.80
N ILE A 225 5.81 16.98 -22.86
CA ILE A 225 6.63 16.81 -21.66
C ILE A 225 7.12 15.36 -21.61
N ALA A 226 8.43 15.18 -21.46
CA ALA A 226 9.05 13.87 -21.23
C ALA A 226 10.07 13.97 -20.09
N ALA A 227 9.83 13.26 -18.99
CA ALA A 227 10.67 13.29 -17.80
C ALA A 227 10.62 11.95 -17.06
N ALA A 228 11.40 11.79 -15.97
CA ALA A 228 11.22 10.66 -15.08
C ALA A 228 9.90 10.80 -14.31
N GLN A 229 9.65 11.99 -13.77
CA GLN A 229 8.40 12.34 -13.11
C GLN A 229 7.88 13.69 -13.60
N ILE A 230 6.56 13.89 -13.59
CA ILE A 230 5.91 15.09 -14.12
C ILE A 230 4.87 15.59 -13.11
N SER A 231 4.85 16.89 -12.80
CA SER A 231 3.87 17.49 -11.89
C SER A 231 3.23 18.73 -12.51
N LEU A 232 1.90 18.78 -12.57
CA LEU A 232 1.15 19.96 -12.96
C LEU A 232 0.26 20.34 -11.76
N GLN A 233 0.51 21.51 -11.15
CA GLN A 233 -0.18 21.91 -9.93
C GLN A 233 -0.78 23.32 -10.00
N ALA A 234 -2.04 23.46 -9.62
CA ALA A 234 -2.73 24.73 -9.42
C ALA A 234 -3.79 24.57 -8.32
N ALA A 235 -3.41 24.78 -7.05
CA ALA A 235 -4.20 24.40 -5.86
C ALA A 235 -5.68 24.81 -5.92
N ASP A 236 -5.98 26.09 -6.22
CA ASP A 236 -7.35 26.58 -6.42
C ASP A 236 -7.61 27.05 -7.85
N GLY A 237 -6.77 26.57 -8.77
CA GLY A 237 -6.76 26.98 -10.15
C GLY A 237 -7.32 25.93 -11.10
N ASN A 238 -6.88 26.02 -12.34
CA ASN A 238 -7.26 25.06 -13.37
C ASN A 238 -6.02 24.38 -13.94
N VAL A 239 -6.06 23.06 -14.10
CA VAL A 239 -5.06 22.30 -14.84
C VAL A 239 -5.71 21.78 -16.11
N PHE A 240 -5.30 22.33 -17.24
CA PHE A 240 -5.70 21.86 -18.57
C PHE A 240 -4.57 21.03 -19.18
N ALA A 241 -4.65 19.72 -19.00
CA ALA A 241 -3.79 18.76 -19.68
C ALA A 241 -4.36 18.47 -21.08
N LEU A 242 -4.24 19.47 -21.96
CA LEU A 242 -4.74 19.48 -23.34
C LEU A 242 -3.92 18.51 -24.23
N ALA A 243 -4.18 17.22 -24.11
CA ALA A 243 -3.59 16.24 -25.02
C ALA A 243 -4.41 16.19 -26.33
N GLY A 244 -3.94 16.93 -27.34
CA GLY A 244 -4.40 16.77 -28.72
C GLY A 244 -3.85 15.47 -29.32
N GLY A 245 -4.74 14.51 -29.62
CA GLY A 245 -4.53 13.45 -30.62
C GLY A 245 -3.37 12.45 -30.49
N GLY A 246 -2.56 12.49 -29.43
CA GLY A 246 -1.44 11.56 -29.16
C GLY A 246 -0.88 11.72 -27.73
N THR A 247 0.13 10.91 -27.36
CA THR A 247 0.79 10.97 -26.03
C THR A 247 1.70 12.18 -25.91
N ARG A 248 1.25 13.19 -25.14
CA ARG A 248 1.98 14.46 -24.94
C ARG A 248 2.66 14.56 -23.57
N ILE A 249 2.20 13.82 -22.58
CA ILE A 249 2.80 13.71 -21.24
C ILE A 249 3.30 12.27 -21.08
N ARG A 250 4.61 12.10 -20.93
CA ARG A 250 5.25 10.79 -20.76
C ARG A 250 6.26 10.81 -19.62
N ALA A 251 5.94 10.12 -18.54
CA ALA A 251 6.86 9.80 -17.46
C ALA A 251 7.52 8.43 -17.74
N THR A 252 8.85 8.37 -17.67
CA THR A 252 9.60 7.11 -17.78
C THR A 252 10.66 7.10 -16.68
N GLY A 253 10.43 6.27 -15.67
CA GLY A 253 11.29 6.15 -14.49
C GLY A 253 12.74 5.79 -14.81
N THR A 254 13.59 5.94 -13.81
CA THR A 254 15.01 5.57 -13.80
C THR A 254 15.25 4.50 -12.74
N ALA A 255 16.50 4.08 -12.54
CA ALA A 255 16.84 3.16 -11.44
C ALA A 255 16.48 3.73 -10.05
N ASN A 256 16.40 5.06 -9.90
CA ASN A 256 16.22 5.72 -8.61
C ASN A 256 14.91 6.52 -8.49
N ARG A 257 14.10 6.56 -9.56
CA ARG A 257 12.82 7.28 -9.62
C ARG A 257 11.83 6.43 -10.37
N ASP A 258 10.64 6.24 -9.83
CA ASP A 258 9.55 5.63 -10.57
C ASP A 258 9.05 6.54 -11.72
N GLY A 259 8.26 5.96 -12.61
CA GLY A 259 7.55 6.75 -13.63
C GLY A 259 6.27 7.30 -13.03
N HIS A 260 6.21 8.61 -12.74
CA HIS A 260 5.04 9.21 -12.07
C HIS A 260 4.52 10.48 -12.77
N VAL A 261 3.20 10.64 -12.83
CA VAL A 261 2.56 11.91 -13.23
C VAL A 261 1.56 12.38 -12.16
N TRP A 262 1.68 13.62 -11.70
CA TRP A 262 0.71 14.30 -10.83
C TRP A 262 -0.04 15.39 -11.60
N LEU A 263 -1.38 15.34 -11.55
CA LEU A 263 -2.27 16.41 -11.97
C LEU A 263 -3.08 16.87 -10.75
N VAL A 264 -2.74 18.03 -10.18
CA VAL A 264 -3.27 18.43 -8.87
C VAL A 264 -3.88 19.83 -8.92
N ALA A 265 -5.18 19.90 -8.65
CA ALA A 265 -5.93 21.13 -8.44
C ALA A 265 -6.94 20.93 -7.31
N ASP A 266 -6.44 20.79 -6.07
CA ASP A 266 -7.18 20.29 -4.90
C ASP A 266 -8.55 20.94 -4.68
N SER A 267 -8.66 22.26 -4.81
CA SER A 267 -9.95 22.99 -4.76
C SER A 267 -10.41 23.49 -6.14
N GLY A 268 -9.61 23.19 -7.17
CA GLY A 268 -9.77 23.65 -8.54
C GLY A 268 -10.26 22.56 -9.50
N ARG A 269 -10.00 22.78 -10.80
CA ARG A 269 -10.49 21.89 -11.87
C ARG A 269 -9.37 21.28 -12.68
N VAL A 270 -9.45 19.98 -12.94
CA VAL A 270 -8.60 19.26 -13.89
C VAL A 270 -9.42 18.89 -15.13
N GLU A 271 -8.93 19.27 -16.31
CA GLU A 271 -9.37 18.71 -17.59
C GLU A 271 -8.26 17.86 -18.21
N GLN A 272 -8.51 16.55 -18.33
CA GLN A 272 -7.66 15.64 -19.08
C GLN A 272 -8.28 15.38 -20.46
N LEU A 273 -7.66 15.88 -21.54
CA LEU A 273 -8.26 15.75 -22.87
C LEU A 273 -7.77 14.57 -23.72
N GLY A 274 -6.59 14.04 -23.40
CA GLY A 274 -5.96 12.96 -24.17
C GLY A 274 -5.07 12.07 -23.31
N THR A 275 -4.06 11.47 -23.94
CA THR A 275 -3.34 10.35 -23.34
C THR A 275 -2.16 10.79 -22.47
N ILE A 276 -2.09 10.22 -21.26
CA ILE A 276 -0.97 10.31 -20.32
C ILE A 276 -0.32 8.93 -20.21
N THR A 277 1.00 8.87 -20.15
CA THR A 277 1.73 7.61 -20.02
C THR A 277 2.75 7.69 -18.89
N ALA A 278 2.80 6.65 -18.06
CA ALA A 278 3.78 6.48 -16.99
C ALA A 278 4.30 5.04 -16.98
N SER A 279 5.63 4.87 -17.00
CA SER A 279 6.28 3.55 -16.97
C SER A 279 7.52 3.59 -16.10
N ASN A 280 7.83 2.53 -15.39
CA ASN A 280 9.08 2.38 -14.66
C ASN A 280 10.24 2.04 -15.60
N ALA A 281 11.46 2.07 -15.07
CA ALA A 281 12.68 1.82 -15.84
C ALA A 281 12.77 0.39 -16.41
N ASP A 282 12.18 -0.57 -15.71
CA ASP A 282 12.09 -1.99 -16.11
C ASP A 282 10.98 -2.28 -17.14
N GLY A 283 10.18 -1.26 -17.48
CA GLY A 283 9.06 -1.37 -18.40
C GLY A 283 7.73 -1.75 -17.72
N SER A 284 7.71 -1.97 -16.41
CA SER A 284 6.45 -2.09 -15.67
C SER A 284 5.66 -0.77 -15.76
N GLY A 285 4.35 -0.84 -15.54
CA GLY A 285 3.52 0.36 -15.47
C GLY A 285 3.94 1.26 -14.31
N GLY A 286 3.97 2.58 -14.55
CA GLY A 286 4.18 3.59 -13.51
C GLY A 286 2.87 4.03 -12.88
N THR A 287 2.84 5.22 -12.29
CA THR A 287 1.67 5.75 -11.55
C THR A 287 1.21 7.09 -12.13
N VAL A 288 -0.10 7.31 -12.13
CA VAL A 288 -0.69 8.63 -12.38
C VAL A 288 -1.63 8.97 -11.23
N ASP A 289 -1.43 10.13 -10.60
CA ASP A 289 -2.34 10.68 -9.60
C ASP A 289 -3.05 11.91 -10.17
N THR A 290 -4.37 11.94 -10.06
CA THR A 290 -5.18 13.11 -10.38
C THR A 290 -6.04 13.51 -9.18
N GLY A 291 -5.72 14.65 -8.56
CA GLY A 291 -6.51 15.25 -7.48
C GLY A 291 -7.21 16.52 -7.96
N ALA A 292 -8.52 16.62 -7.81
CA ALA A 292 -9.28 17.81 -8.22
C ALA A 292 -10.59 18.00 -7.47
N ALA A 293 -11.03 19.25 -7.27
CA ALA A 293 -12.41 19.52 -6.86
C ALA A 293 -13.41 19.15 -7.97
N GLN A 294 -13.04 19.44 -9.22
CA GLN A 294 -13.80 19.10 -10.41
C GLN A 294 -12.91 18.40 -11.44
N LEU A 295 -13.37 17.26 -11.95
CA LEU A 295 -12.62 16.48 -12.93
C LEU A 295 -13.45 16.28 -14.20
N ALA A 296 -12.87 16.59 -15.35
CA ALA A 296 -13.52 16.39 -16.65
C ALA A 296 -12.60 15.73 -17.66
N PHE A 297 -13.20 14.93 -18.54
CA PHE A 297 -12.49 14.12 -19.52
C PHE A 297 -12.88 14.46 -20.95
N GLY A 298 -11.86 14.65 -21.79
CA GLY A 298 -12.04 14.79 -23.24
C GLY A 298 -12.31 13.46 -23.94
N ALA A 299 -12.75 13.56 -25.20
CA ALA A 299 -13.14 12.39 -25.99
C ALA A 299 -12.02 11.35 -26.19
N LYS A 300 -10.75 11.74 -26.07
CA LYS A 300 -9.56 10.89 -26.23
C LYS A 300 -8.81 10.62 -24.92
N ALA A 301 -9.32 11.07 -23.78
CA ALA A 301 -8.67 10.90 -22.48
C ALA A 301 -8.38 9.43 -22.18
N ALA A 302 -7.14 9.09 -21.83
CA ALA A 302 -6.73 7.76 -21.42
C ALA A 302 -5.45 7.87 -20.59
N VAL A 303 -5.24 6.90 -19.70
CA VAL A 303 -3.98 6.71 -18.97
C VAL A 303 -3.41 5.35 -19.35
N HIS A 304 -2.11 5.33 -19.67
CA HIS A 304 -1.33 4.12 -19.90
C HIS A 304 -0.25 4.05 -18.83
N ALA A 305 -0.59 3.40 -17.72
CA ALA A 305 0.24 3.21 -16.56
C ALA A 305 -0.06 1.85 -15.89
N GLY A 306 0.58 1.55 -14.78
CA GLY A 306 0.21 0.42 -13.92
C GLY A 306 -1.03 0.77 -13.11
N GLU A 307 -1.01 1.97 -12.52
CA GLU A 307 -2.06 2.47 -11.64
C GLU A 307 -2.48 3.89 -12.01
N TRP A 308 -3.76 4.19 -11.85
CA TRP A 308 -4.32 5.52 -11.99
C TRP A 308 -5.24 5.86 -10.82
N ASN A 309 -4.75 6.73 -9.93
CA ASN A 309 -5.49 7.20 -8.77
C ASN A 309 -6.24 8.50 -9.09
N LEU A 310 -7.53 8.53 -8.79
CA LEU A 310 -8.41 9.68 -8.91
C LEU A 310 -8.92 10.05 -7.52
N SER A 311 -8.77 11.32 -7.13
CA SER A 311 -9.32 11.84 -5.86
C SER A 311 -10.13 13.10 -6.10
N THR A 312 -11.40 13.08 -5.69
CA THR A 312 -12.31 14.23 -5.76
C THR A 312 -13.19 14.32 -4.51
N PRO A 313 -13.92 15.42 -4.27
CA PRO A 313 -14.87 15.50 -3.15
C PRO A 313 -16.06 14.55 -3.29
N ALA A 314 -16.61 14.46 -4.50
CA ALA A 314 -17.65 13.54 -4.94
C ALA A 314 -17.43 13.27 -6.43
N PHE A 315 -17.97 12.18 -6.97
CA PHE A 315 -17.71 11.83 -8.37
C PHE A 315 -18.85 11.09 -9.05
N THR A 316 -19.20 11.49 -10.26
CA THR A 316 -20.12 10.76 -11.13
C THR A 316 -19.38 10.22 -12.34
N ILE A 317 -19.39 8.89 -12.51
CA ILE A 317 -18.93 8.24 -13.73
C ILE A 317 -19.99 8.40 -14.82
N ASP A 318 -19.96 9.56 -15.46
CA ASP A 318 -20.77 9.88 -16.64
C ASP A 318 -20.22 9.22 -17.92
N ASN A 319 -20.81 9.55 -19.08
CA ASN A 319 -20.38 9.00 -20.36
C ASN A 319 -18.93 9.37 -20.75
N SER A 320 -18.42 10.51 -20.29
CA SER A 320 -17.06 10.95 -20.61
C SER A 320 -16.05 10.26 -19.71
N ALA A 321 -16.32 10.20 -18.39
CA ALA A 321 -15.53 9.43 -17.44
C ALA A 321 -15.50 7.94 -17.80
N ALA A 322 -16.65 7.31 -18.05
CA ALA A 322 -16.73 5.90 -18.43
C ALA A 322 -15.88 5.58 -19.67
N ARG A 323 -15.82 6.48 -20.67
CA ARG A 323 -14.96 6.30 -21.86
C ARG A 323 -13.48 6.41 -21.51
N ALA A 324 -13.09 7.31 -20.63
CA ALA A 324 -11.71 7.48 -20.19
C ALA A 324 -11.24 6.25 -19.39
N LEU A 325 -11.98 5.89 -18.34
CA LEU A 325 -11.69 4.73 -17.49
C LEU A 325 -11.62 3.45 -18.31
N ARG A 326 -12.59 3.22 -19.21
CA ARG A 326 -12.59 2.05 -20.11
C ARG A 326 -11.31 1.95 -20.94
N ARG A 327 -10.81 3.06 -21.50
CA ARG A 327 -9.59 3.04 -22.32
C ARG A 327 -8.36 2.71 -21.48
N SER A 328 -8.26 3.29 -20.29
CA SER A 328 -7.17 3.00 -19.35
C SER A 328 -7.18 1.53 -18.91
N LEU A 329 -8.33 1.03 -18.47
CA LEU A 329 -8.53 -0.36 -18.05
C LEU A 329 -8.20 -1.37 -19.17
N ASN A 330 -8.67 -1.12 -20.40
CA ASN A 330 -8.33 -1.99 -21.55
C ASN A 330 -6.86 -1.93 -21.95
N SER A 331 -6.11 -0.91 -21.50
CA SER A 331 -4.67 -0.83 -21.71
C SER A 331 -3.84 -1.47 -20.60
N GLY A 332 -4.49 -2.06 -19.60
CA GLY A 332 -3.83 -2.71 -18.47
C GLY A 332 -3.61 -1.83 -17.24
N THR A 333 -4.11 -0.58 -17.25
CA THR A 333 -4.02 0.36 -16.12
C THR A 333 -5.15 0.09 -15.15
N SER A 334 -4.83 -0.35 -13.94
CA SER A 334 -5.79 -0.38 -12.83
C SER A 334 -6.19 1.04 -12.44
N VAL A 335 -7.42 1.20 -11.96
CA VAL A 335 -7.97 2.52 -11.63
C VAL A 335 -8.56 2.49 -10.24
N ASP A 336 -8.09 3.39 -9.40
CA ASP A 336 -8.64 3.64 -8.08
C ASP A 336 -9.30 5.02 -8.05
N VAL A 337 -10.60 5.06 -7.79
CA VAL A 337 -11.38 6.30 -7.65
C VAL A 337 -11.76 6.46 -6.19
N THR A 338 -11.33 7.55 -5.58
CA THR A 338 -11.66 7.91 -4.20
C THR A 338 -12.44 9.21 -4.15
N THR A 339 -13.55 9.22 -3.42
CA THR A 339 -14.23 10.46 -3.04
C THR A 339 -13.94 10.78 -1.57
N THR A 340 -13.83 12.06 -1.23
CA THR A 340 -13.30 12.50 0.07
C THR A 340 -14.32 13.21 0.96
N GLY A 341 -15.48 13.62 0.44
CA GLY A 341 -16.43 14.46 1.16
C GLY A 341 -15.90 15.87 1.47
N ALA A 342 -14.74 16.24 0.91
CA ALA A 342 -14.15 17.55 1.13
C ALA A 342 -15.05 18.70 0.63
N MET A 343 -14.78 19.92 1.09
CA MET A 343 -15.52 21.13 0.66
C MET A 343 -17.04 21.03 0.86
N GLY A 344 -17.50 20.24 1.84
CA GLY A 344 -18.93 20.06 2.14
C GLY A 344 -19.69 19.20 1.13
N ALA A 345 -18.99 18.48 0.24
CA ALA A 345 -19.62 17.51 -0.64
C ALA A 345 -20.14 16.31 0.16
N THR A 346 -21.14 15.60 -0.39
CA THR A 346 -21.69 14.40 0.26
C THR A 346 -20.67 13.27 0.37
N GLY A 347 -19.70 13.24 -0.52
CA GLY A 347 -18.72 12.17 -0.60
C GLY A 347 -19.19 10.95 -1.39
N ASP A 348 -20.27 11.08 -2.17
CA ASP A 348 -20.83 9.95 -2.91
C ASP A 348 -20.11 9.72 -4.25
N LEU A 349 -20.14 8.46 -4.71
CA LEU A 349 -19.60 8.00 -5.98
C LEU A 349 -20.69 7.28 -6.80
N ASP A 350 -21.12 7.90 -7.89
CA ASP A 350 -22.23 7.41 -8.73
C ASP A 350 -21.76 6.87 -10.07
N VAL A 351 -22.13 5.62 -10.39
CA VAL A 351 -21.91 5.03 -11.72
C VAL A 351 -23.14 5.23 -12.58
N ALA A 352 -23.20 6.38 -13.27
CA ALA A 352 -24.32 6.78 -14.11
C ALA A 352 -24.25 6.20 -15.54
N SER A 353 -23.10 5.67 -15.97
CA SER A 353 -22.88 5.20 -17.34
C SER A 353 -22.17 3.85 -17.38
N THR A 354 -22.45 3.10 -18.45
CA THR A 354 -21.92 1.74 -18.61
C THR A 354 -20.42 1.72 -18.81
N LEU A 355 -19.73 0.88 -18.04
CA LEU A 355 -18.29 0.66 -18.06
C LEU A 355 -17.98 -0.82 -18.33
N ARG A 356 -17.33 -1.12 -19.46
CA ARG A 356 -16.97 -2.50 -19.84
C ARG A 356 -15.55 -2.59 -20.35
N TRP A 357 -14.77 -3.51 -19.80
CA TRP A 357 -13.39 -3.74 -20.24
C TRP A 357 -13.01 -5.22 -20.30
N SER A 358 -11.89 -5.48 -20.95
CA SER A 358 -11.22 -6.78 -21.02
C SER A 358 -9.81 -6.67 -20.49
N GLY A 359 -9.26 -7.77 -19.98
CA GLY A 359 -7.91 -7.82 -19.42
C GLY A 359 -7.89 -7.86 -17.88
N PRO A 360 -6.68 -7.80 -17.30
CA PRO A 360 -6.46 -8.04 -15.87
C PRO A 360 -6.56 -6.78 -14.99
N ALA A 361 -6.66 -5.58 -15.59
CA ALA A 361 -6.74 -4.33 -14.83
C ALA A 361 -7.98 -4.32 -13.92
N SER A 362 -7.80 -3.87 -12.68
CA SER A 362 -8.86 -3.81 -11.68
C SER A 362 -9.42 -2.40 -11.53
N LEU A 363 -10.65 -2.30 -11.01
CA LEU A 363 -11.32 -1.03 -10.72
C LEU A 363 -11.73 -0.98 -9.25
N THR A 364 -11.30 0.05 -8.53
CA THR A 364 -11.77 0.36 -7.18
C THR A 364 -12.58 1.64 -7.21
N LEU A 365 -13.79 1.60 -6.65
CA LEU A 365 -14.64 2.75 -6.42
C LEU A 365 -14.81 2.89 -4.90
N ALA A 366 -14.01 3.75 -4.29
CA ALA A 366 -13.95 3.98 -2.84
C ALA A 366 -14.61 5.32 -2.49
N ALA A 367 -15.90 5.29 -2.18
CA ALA A 367 -16.63 6.47 -1.78
C ALA A 367 -16.36 6.85 -0.32
N TYR A 368 -16.26 8.14 -0.01
CA TYR A 368 -16.30 8.62 1.37
C TYR A 368 -17.59 8.18 2.06
N ARG A 369 -18.73 8.22 1.34
CA ARG A 369 -20.04 7.85 1.89
C ARG A 369 -20.70 6.73 1.07
N ASP A 370 -21.44 7.04 0.02
CA ASP A 370 -22.20 6.03 -0.74
C ASP A 370 -21.58 5.70 -2.11
N VAL A 371 -21.69 4.43 -2.52
CA VAL A 371 -21.45 4.00 -3.91
C VAL A 371 -22.78 3.59 -4.54
N SER A 372 -23.13 4.19 -5.68
CA SER A 372 -24.36 3.84 -6.40
C SER A 372 -24.09 3.40 -7.84
N VAL A 373 -24.91 2.48 -8.35
CA VAL A 373 -24.92 2.11 -9.78
C VAL A 373 -26.32 2.36 -10.33
N ALA A 374 -26.42 3.27 -11.31
CA ALA A 374 -27.70 3.72 -11.84
C ALA A 374 -28.44 2.63 -12.60
N SER A 375 -29.77 2.74 -12.65
CA SER A 375 -30.60 1.89 -13.50
C SER A 375 -30.17 2.02 -14.97
N GLY A 376 -30.02 0.87 -15.64
CA GLY A 376 -29.53 0.80 -17.03
C GLY A 376 -28.01 0.92 -17.19
N ALA A 377 -27.25 1.22 -16.13
CA ALA A 377 -25.79 1.14 -16.16
C ALA A 377 -25.33 -0.31 -15.96
N THR A 378 -24.27 -0.70 -16.67
CA THR A 378 -23.59 -1.99 -16.46
C THR A 378 -22.11 -1.76 -16.16
N ILE A 379 -21.58 -2.43 -15.14
CA ILE A 379 -20.15 -2.59 -14.94
C ILE A 379 -19.78 -4.04 -15.29
N ALA A 380 -18.85 -4.26 -16.21
CA ALA A 380 -18.49 -5.62 -16.65
C ALA A 380 -17.01 -5.80 -16.98
N ASN A 381 -16.47 -6.96 -16.61
CA ASN A 381 -15.14 -7.42 -17.02
C ASN A 381 -15.22 -8.78 -17.75
N LYS A 382 -14.37 -8.98 -18.76
CA LYS A 382 -14.24 -10.25 -19.51
C LYS A 382 -12.83 -10.87 -19.43
N GLY A 383 -12.00 -10.42 -18.51
CA GLY A 383 -10.62 -10.85 -18.31
C GLY A 383 -10.39 -11.37 -16.90
N ALA A 384 -9.44 -10.78 -16.19
CA ALA A 384 -9.09 -11.14 -14.81
C ALA A 384 -9.22 -9.95 -13.84
N GLY A 385 -9.84 -8.86 -14.29
CA GLY A 385 -9.97 -7.64 -13.51
C GLY A 385 -10.93 -7.81 -12.34
N ASN A 386 -10.52 -7.35 -11.17
CA ASN A 386 -11.37 -7.29 -9.99
C ASN A 386 -12.18 -5.99 -9.97
N LEU A 387 -13.30 -5.99 -9.24
CA LEU A 387 -14.05 -4.79 -8.91
C LEU A 387 -14.25 -4.69 -7.39
N SER A 388 -13.88 -3.53 -6.84
CA SER A 388 -14.17 -3.18 -5.46
C SER A 388 -15.13 -1.99 -5.44
N LEU A 389 -16.30 -2.17 -4.83
CA LEU A 389 -17.26 -1.11 -4.53
C LEU A 389 -17.21 -0.86 -3.03
N ARG A 390 -16.58 0.21 -2.58
CA ARG A 390 -16.39 0.49 -1.16
C ARG A 390 -17.08 1.79 -0.77
N ALA A 391 -18.13 1.67 0.02
CA ALA A 391 -18.64 2.77 0.83
C ALA A 391 -17.76 2.95 2.08
N ASP A 392 -17.87 4.10 2.74
CA ASP A 392 -17.04 4.47 3.89
C ASP A 392 -15.54 4.15 3.72
N ALA A 393 -14.94 4.75 2.68
CA ALA A 393 -13.52 4.60 2.39
C ALA A 393 -12.62 5.01 3.57
N THR A 394 -13.14 5.81 4.50
CA THR A 394 -12.40 6.30 5.68
C THR A 394 -12.53 5.41 6.92
N GLY A 395 -13.44 4.43 6.94
CA GLY A 395 -13.75 3.65 8.14
C GLY A 395 -14.35 4.49 9.27
N SER A 396 -15.07 5.57 8.93
CA SER A 396 -15.69 6.49 9.90
C SER A 396 -17.05 6.02 10.40
N ASP A 397 -17.60 4.92 9.88
CA ASP A 397 -18.94 4.40 10.18
C ASP A 397 -20.03 5.46 9.96
N ASN A 398 -20.04 6.03 8.75
CA ASN A 398 -20.87 7.19 8.39
C ASN A 398 -22.21 6.83 7.72
N GLY A 399 -22.63 5.56 7.79
CA GLY A 399 -23.85 5.06 7.15
C GLY A 399 -23.64 4.70 5.68
N GLY A 400 -22.40 4.49 5.26
CA GLY A 400 -22.02 4.27 3.88
C GLY A 400 -22.70 3.05 3.27
N SER A 401 -23.37 3.26 2.15
CA SER A 401 -24.19 2.26 1.47
C SER A 401 -23.67 1.92 0.07
N VAL A 402 -23.87 0.67 -0.36
CA VAL A 402 -23.61 0.23 -1.74
C VAL A 402 -24.93 -0.16 -2.39
N VAL A 403 -25.40 0.68 -3.32
CA VAL A 403 -26.73 0.55 -3.93
C VAL A 403 -26.62 0.31 -5.43
N ASN A 404 -26.83 -0.93 -5.87
CA ASN A 404 -26.87 -1.27 -7.29
C ASN A 404 -28.31 -1.36 -7.80
N HIS A 405 -28.70 -0.44 -8.69
CA HIS A 405 -29.93 -0.52 -9.48
C HIS A 405 -29.68 -0.96 -10.93
N GLY A 406 -28.42 -1.18 -11.31
CA GLY A 406 -27.99 -1.62 -12.64
C GLY A 406 -27.58 -3.08 -12.68
N THR A 407 -26.52 -3.36 -13.44
CA THR A 407 -25.96 -4.71 -13.64
C THR A 407 -24.46 -4.76 -13.35
N LEU A 408 -24.06 -5.73 -12.54
CA LEU A 408 -22.67 -6.13 -12.33
C LEU A 408 -22.44 -7.46 -13.05
N ASP A 409 -21.69 -7.46 -14.15
CA ASP A 409 -21.51 -8.62 -15.03
C ASP A 409 -20.06 -9.15 -14.99
N TRP A 410 -19.87 -10.19 -14.17
CA TRP A 410 -18.64 -10.97 -14.04
C TRP A 410 -18.76 -12.36 -14.70
N SER A 411 -19.80 -12.60 -15.50
CA SER A 411 -20.11 -13.91 -16.11
C SER A 411 -19.01 -14.45 -17.03
N LYS A 412 -18.12 -13.58 -17.49
CA LYS A 412 -16.97 -13.90 -18.35
C LYS A 412 -15.63 -13.51 -17.72
N SER A 413 -15.63 -13.08 -16.47
CA SER A 413 -14.42 -12.73 -15.74
C SER A 413 -13.89 -13.94 -14.96
N THR A 414 -12.57 -13.97 -14.80
CA THR A 414 -11.84 -14.83 -13.85
C THR A 414 -11.51 -14.08 -12.56
N GLY A 415 -11.66 -12.75 -12.54
CA GLY A 415 -11.54 -11.92 -11.35
C GLY A 415 -12.77 -12.03 -10.44
N ALA A 416 -12.72 -11.33 -9.31
CA ALA A 416 -13.77 -11.28 -8.30
C ALA A 416 -14.35 -9.86 -8.13
N LEU A 417 -15.51 -9.79 -7.48
CA LEU A 417 -16.19 -8.55 -7.13
C LEU A 417 -16.47 -8.52 -5.63
N SER A 418 -16.07 -7.44 -4.97
CA SER A 418 -16.37 -7.19 -3.57
C SER A 418 -17.10 -5.87 -3.40
N ALA A 419 -18.19 -5.90 -2.63
CA ALA A 419 -18.89 -4.70 -2.18
C ALA A 419 -18.71 -4.55 -0.66
N PHE A 420 -18.41 -3.35 -0.18
CA PHE A 420 -18.17 -3.04 1.23
C PHE A 420 -19.10 -1.91 1.65
N TYR A 421 -19.91 -2.14 2.68
CA TYR A 421 -20.89 -1.19 3.20
C TYR A 421 -20.93 -1.24 4.72
N ASP A 422 -21.28 -0.14 5.38
CA ASP A 422 -21.32 -0.08 6.84
C ASP A 422 -22.38 -1.03 7.41
N MET A 423 -22.19 -1.55 8.62
CA MET A 423 -23.20 -2.37 9.29
C MET A 423 -24.54 -1.65 9.48
N ASN A 424 -24.49 -0.32 9.64
CA ASN A 424 -25.65 0.57 9.72
C ASN A 424 -26.08 1.14 8.35
N GLY A 425 -25.37 0.78 7.28
CA GLY A 425 -25.68 1.14 5.89
C GLY A 425 -26.58 0.12 5.20
N THR A 426 -26.80 0.32 3.90
CA THR A 426 -27.63 -0.55 3.06
C THR A 426 -26.84 -1.15 1.91
N TYR A 427 -27.09 -2.43 1.63
CA TYR A 427 -26.64 -3.09 0.42
C TYR A 427 -27.84 -3.48 -0.47
N VAL A 428 -27.84 -3.01 -1.72
CA VAL A 428 -28.78 -3.44 -2.75
C VAL A 428 -28.01 -4.12 -3.87
N ALA A 429 -28.25 -5.42 -4.07
CA ALA A 429 -27.46 -6.23 -4.99
C ALA A 429 -27.67 -5.90 -6.47
N GLY A 430 -28.87 -5.46 -6.87
CA GLY A 430 -29.25 -5.27 -8.27
C GLY A 430 -29.17 -6.55 -9.10
N THR A 431 -28.88 -6.43 -10.39
CA THR A 431 -28.59 -7.60 -11.24
C THR A 431 -27.12 -7.98 -11.11
N GLN A 432 -26.82 -9.23 -10.77
CA GLN A 432 -25.46 -9.75 -10.66
C GLN A 432 -25.31 -11.04 -11.48
N LEU A 433 -24.29 -11.08 -12.34
CA LEU A 433 -24.01 -12.25 -13.17
C LEU A 433 -22.61 -12.77 -12.83
N SER A 434 -22.53 -13.97 -12.25
CA SER A 434 -21.28 -14.66 -11.97
C SER A 434 -20.92 -15.63 -13.09
N ASN A 435 -19.63 -15.95 -13.18
CA ASN A 435 -19.09 -16.97 -14.09
C ASN A 435 -19.26 -18.35 -13.45
N PRO A 436 -20.07 -19.27 -14.05
CA PRO A 436 -20.29 -20.60 -13.49
C PRO A 436 -19.03 -21.48 -13.42
N ALA A 437 -17.99 -21.14 -14.18
CA ALA A 437 -16.71 -21.84 -14.17
C ALA A 437 -15.65 -21.16 -13.28
N TRP A 438 -16.01 -20.09 -12.57
CA TRP A 438 -15.09 -19.43 -11.65
C TRP A 438 -14.77 -20.34 -10.48
N THR A 439 -13.49 -20.37 -10.11
CA THR A 439 -13.01 -21.05 -8.90
C THR A 439 -12.20 -20.05 -8.08
N PRO A 440 -12.30 -20.09 -6.74
CA PRO A 440 -11.49 -19.23 -5.88
C PRO A 440 -9.99 -19.42 -6.17
N PRO A 441 -9.21 -18.33 -6.28
CA PRO A 441 -7.76 -18.45 -6.34
C PRO A 441 -7.23 -19.20 -5.12
N ALA A 442 -6.18 -20.02 -5.31
CA ALA A 442 -5.56 -20.76 -4.22
C ALA A 442 -5.12 -19.81 -3.09
N PHE A 443 -5.37 -20.20 -1.84
CA PHE A 443 -5.11 -19.36 -0.67
C PHE A 443 -5.77 -17.97 -0.77
N SER A 444 -6.94 -17.82 -1.40
CA SER A 444 -7.70 -16.55 -1.32
C SER A 444 -8.65 -16.52 -0.13
N GLY A 445 -9.21 -17.67 0.25
CA GLY A 445 -10.30 -17.76 1.21
C GLY A 445 -11.60 -17.12 0.71
N LEU A 446 -11.74 -16.89 -0.60
CA LEU A 446 -13.00 -16.48 -1.19
C LEU A 446 -13.92 -17.69 -1.35
N VAL A 447 -15.19 -17.52 -0.98
CA VAL A 447 -16.22 -18.55 -1.15
C VAL A 447 -17.01 -18.36 -2.44
N THR A 448 -17.28 -17.11 -2.82
CA THR A 448 -18.03 -16.74 -4.03
C THR A 448 -17.27 -15.73 -4.88
N GLN A 449 -17.58 -15.65 -6.17
CA GLN A 449 -16.98 -14.66 -7.08
C GLN A 449 -17.43 -13.24 -6.76
N ILE A 450 -18.69 -13.09 -6.34
CA ILE A 450 -19.32 -11.81 -6.00
C ILE A 450 -19.72 -11.91 -4.53
N THR A 451 -19.18 -11.02 -3.70
CA THR A 451 -19.44 -11.01 -2.26
C THR A 451 -19.68 -9.57 -1.78
N ALA A 452 -20.68 -9.38 -0.93
CA ALA A 452 -20.89 -8.13 -0.21
C ALA A 452 -20.54 -8.32 1.26
N TYR A 453 -19.75 -7.41 1.81
CA TYR A 453 -19.20 -7.42 3.16
C TYR A 453 -19.73 -6.24 3.96
N LYS A 454 -20.21 -6.53 5.17
CA LYS A 454 -20.50 -5.53 6.20
C LYS A 454 -19.18 -5.06 6.82
N LEU A 455 -18.92 -3.76 6.82
CA LEU A 455 -17.72 -3.18 7.38
C LEU A 455 -17.79 -3.18 8.91
N VAL A 456 -16.73 -3.71 9.52
CA VAL A 456 -16.48 -3.68 10.96
C VAL A 456 -15.50 -2.53 11.19
N ASN A 457 -15.99 -1.39 11.67
CA ASN A 457 -15.20 -0.17 11.85
C ASN A 457 -14.95 0.16 13.33
N SER A 458 -15.67 -0.49 14.25
CA SER A 458 -15.56 -0.26 15.69
C SER A 458 -15.58 -1.55 16.50
N LEU A 459 -15.21 -1.46 17.78
CA LEU A 459 -15.39 -2.56 18.74
C LEU A 459 -16.87 -2.95 18.90
N THR A 460 -17.77 -1.97 18.76
CA THR A 460 -19.22 -2.21 18.78
C THR A 460 -19.63 -3.05 17.56
N ASP A 461 -19.15 -2.73 16.37
CA ASP A 461 -19.41 -3.52 15.16
C ASP A 461 -18.86 -4.93 15.30
N LEU A 462 -17.65 -5.07 15.86
CA LEU A 462 -17.03 -6.37 16.10
C LEU A 462 -17.91 -7.23 17.01
N SER A 463 -18.47 -6.63 18.06
CA SER A 463 -19.41 -7.31 18.95
C SER A 463 -20.72 -7.67 18.24
N ASN A 464 -21.18 -6.81 17.31
CA ASN A 464 -22.41 -7.01 16.54
C ASN A 464 -22.32 -8.12 15.48
N VAL A 465 -21.12 -8.63 15.17
CA VAL A 465 -20.95 -9.83 14.32
C VAL A 465 -21.74 -11.02 14.89
N ALA A 466 -21.88 -11.11 16.23
CA ALA A 466 -22.65 -12.16 16.89
C ALA A 466 -24.14 -12.15 16.54
N ASN A 467 -24.68 -11.05 15.99
CA ASN A 467 -26.10 -10.93 15.63
C ASN A 467 -26.44 -11.59 14.29
N ASP A 468 -25.46 -11.85 13.42
CA ASP A 468 -25.65 -12.56 12.14
C ASP A 468 -24.42 -13.42 11.83
N LEU A 469 -24.39 -14.60 12.43
CA LEU A 469 -23.27 -15.54 12.34
C LEU A 469 -23.05 -16.18 10.96
N THR A 470 -23.96 -15.92 10.01
CA THR A 470 -23.85 -16.37 8.61
C THR A 470 -23.41 -15.24 7.67
N GLY A 471 -23.29 -14.02 8.18
CA GLY A 471 -22.97 -12.82 7.42
C GLY A 471 -21.53 -12.79 6.91
N ASN A 472 -21.29 -11.94 5.91
CA ASN A 472 -19.96 -11.63 5.42
C ASN A 472 -19.52 -10.28 6.02
N TYR A 473 -18.34 -10.27 6.62
CA TYR A 473 -17.76 -9.15 7.34
C TYR A 473 -16.36 -8.84 6.82
N ALA A 474 -16.02 -7.56 6.78
CA ALA A 474 -14.65 -7.13 6.53
C ALA A 474 -14.25 -6.03 7.51
N LEU A 475 -13.02 -6.05 8.04
CA LEU A 475 -12.52 -4.89 8.79
C LEU A 475 -12.35 -3.71 7.83
N GLY A 476 -12.95 -2.57 8.19
CA GLY A 476 -12.77 -1.34 7.43
C GLY A 476 -11.50 -0.59 7.82
N LYS A 477 -11.04 -0.77 9.05
CA LYS A 477 -9.80 -0.19 9.62
C LYS A 477 -9.30 -1.04 10.81
N ASN A 478 -8.15 -0.66 11.36
CA ASN A 478 -7.66 -1.19 12.62
C ASN A 478 -8.65 -0.91 13.78
N ILE A 479 -8.84 -1.90 14.66
CA ILE A 479 -9.72 -1.81 15.82
C ILE A 479 -8.90 -1.86 17.10
N ASP A 480 -9.02 -0.82 17.94
CA ASP A 480 -8.53 -0.89 19.32
C ASP A 480 -9.61 -1.51 20.23
N ALA A 481 -9.33 -2.70 20.75
CA ALA A 481 -10.20 -3.44 21.66
C ALA A 481 -9.81 -3.28 23.13
N SER A 482 -8.96 -2.31 23.50
CA SER A 482 -8.48 -2.07 24.87
C SER A 482 -9.61 -1.96 25.91
N ALA A 483 -10.78 -1.44 25.54
CA ALA A 483 -11.95 -1.35 26.40
C ALA A 483 -12.44 -2.72 26.94
N THR A 484 -12.12 -3.81 26.25
CA THR A 484 -12.45 -5.18 26.68
C THR A 484 -11.70 -5.62 27.93
N SER A 485 -10.64 -4.92 28.36
CA SER A 485 -9.97 -5.22 29.63
C SER A 485 -10.89 -5.06 30.85
N ASN A 486 -11.93 -4.24 30.74
CA ASN A 486 -12.86 -3.94 31.83
C ASN A 486 -14.02 -4.94 31.92
N THR A 487 -14.48 -5.46 30.78
CA THR A 487 -15.72 -6.26 30.69
C THR A 487 -15.51 -7.66 30.13
N ALA A 488 -14.32 -7.96 29.63
CA ALA A 488 -14.03 -9.03 28.69
C ALA A 488 -14.82 -8.93 27.38
N PHE A 489 -14.24 -9.42 26.29
CA PHE A 489 -14.92 -9.64 25.03
C PHE A 489 -15.73 -10.93 25.09
N VAL A 490 -16.97 -10.90 24.60
CA VAL A 490 -17.82 -12.09 24.48
C VAL A 490 -17.50 -12.79 23.17
N PRO A 491 -17.05 -14.06 23.17
CA PRO A 491 -16.69 -14.77 21.95
C PRO A 491 -17.83 -14.83 20.92
N ILE A 492 -17.48 -14.62 19.65
CA ILE A 492 -18.41 -14.71 18.52
C ILE A 492 -18.69 -16.19 18.20
N GLY A 493 -19.96 -16.57 18.24
CA GLY A 493 -20.38 -17.95 17.98
C GLY A 493 -20.12 -18.90 19.15
N SER A 494 -20.91 -19.95 19.23
CA SER A 494 -20.87 -20.98 20.27
C SER A 494 -20.84 -22.39 19.67
N VAL A 495 -20.78 -23.43 20.51
CA VAL A 495 -20.92 -24.83 20.04
C VAL A 495 -22.27 -25.09 19.37
N ASP A 496 -23.35 -24.48 19.87
CA ASP A 496 -24.70 -24.67 19.34
C ASP A 496 -24.96 -23.78 18.12
N THR A 497 -24.31 -22.63 18.07
CA THR A 497 -24.47 -21.61 17.03
C THR A 497 -23.09 -21.11 16.57
N PRO A 498 -22.35 -21.88 15.77
CA PRO A 498 -21.01 -21.50 15.34
C PRO A 498 -21.06 -20.39 14.28
N PHE A 499 -19.97 -19.62 14.16
CA PHE A 499 -19.81 -18.67 13.05
C PHE A 499 -19.60 -19.42 11.74
N THR A 500 -20.47 -19.22 10.76
CA THR A 500 -20.46 -19.94 9.47
C THR A 500 -20.36 -19.00 8.26
N GLY A 501 -20.26 -17.69 8.49
CA GLY A 501 -20.05 -16.67 7.48
C GLY A 501 -18.58 -16.45 7.11
N GLN A 502 -18.27 -15.29 6.53
CA GLN A 502 -16.90 -14.89 6.20
C GLN A 502 -16.48 -13.68 7.04
N PHE A 503 -15.25 -13.67 7.55
CA PHE A 503 -14.63 -12.54 8.24
C PHE A 503 -13.26 -12.27 7.61
N ASP A 504 -13.14 -11.16 6.87
CA ASP A 504 -11.92 -10.75 6.21
C ASP A 504 -11.30 -9.53 6.91
N GLY A 505 -10.13 -9.67 7.51
CA GLY A 505 -9.43 -8.56 8.12
C GLY A 505 -8.93 -7.52 7.13
N GLN A 506 -8.89 -7.83 5.82
CA GLN A 506 -8.37 -6.92 4.80
C GLN A 506 -6.93 -6.41 5.10
N GLY A 507 -6.16 -7.15 5.90
CA GLY A 507 -4.84 -6.76 6.39
C GLY A 507 -4.83 -5.84 7.61
N ASN A 508 -5.99 -5.54 8.21
CA ASN A 508 -6.10 -4.73 9.42
C ASN A 508 -5.87 -5.55 10.69
N THR A 509 -5.56 -4.83 11.77
CA THR A 509 -5.28 -5.38 13.10
C THR A 509 -6.43 -5.12 14.07
N ILE A 510 -6.69 -6.09 14.95
CA ILE A 510 -7.47 -5.93 16.17
C ILE A 510 -6.49 -5.96 17.35
N SER A 511 -6.31 -4.83 18.04
CA SER A 511 -5.32 -4.70 19.11
C SER A 511 -5.93 -4.73 20.50
N SER A 512 -5.13 -5.16 21.49
CA SER A 512 -5.50 -5.10 22.92
C SER A 512 -6.77 -5.88 23.29
N LEU A 513 -7.10 -6.93 22.53
CA LEU A 513 -8.29 -7.75 22.79
C LEU A 513 -8.13 -8.52 24.12
N THR A 514 -9.07 -8.41 25.03
CA THR A 514 -9.10 -9.18 26.27
C THR A 514 -10.29 -10.12 26.26
N VAL A 515 -10.03 -11.42 26.17
CA VAL A 515 -11.03 -12.48 26.38
C VAL A 515 -10.75 -13.11 27.74
N ALA A 516 -11.54 -12.72 28.74
CA ALA A 516 -11.37 -13.19 30.10
C ALA A 516 -12.66 -13.77 30.66
N GLN A 517 -12.52 -14.80 31.48
CA GLN A 517 -13.64 -15.32 32.23
C GLN A 517 -13.79 -14.57 33.56
N LEU A 518 -14.90 -13.85 33.75
CA LEU A 518 -15.19 -13.09 34.98
C LEU A 518 -16.07 -13.84 36.01
N ALA A 519 -16.69 -14.99 35.66
CA ALA A 519 -17.49 -15.79 36.60
C ALA A 519 -17.62 -17.27 36.17
N PRO A 520 -17.88 -18.22 37.10
CA PRO A 520 -18.01 -19.64 36.76
C PRO A 520 -19.43 -19.99 36.26
N SER A 521 -19.58 -20.28 34.97
CA SER A 521 -20.74 -21.03 34.45
C SER A 521 -20.39 -21.78 33.15
N GLN A 522 -20.96 -22.96 32.94
CA GLN A 522 -20.77 -23.93 31.82
C GLN A 522 -19.65 -24.99 32.00
N PHE A 523 -19.91 -26.20 31.45
CA PHE A 523 -19.04 -27.38 31.47
C PHE A 523 -18.01 -27.43 30.31
N VAL A 524 -18.21 -26.65 29.24
CA VAL A 524 -17.22 -26.43 28.16
C VAL A 524 -17.04 -24.93 27.99
N ARG A 525 -15.79 -24.46 27.99
CA ARG A 525 -15.44 -23.05 27.85
C ARG A 525 -14.68 -22.83 26.56
N LEU A 526 -15.07 -21.82 25.78
CA LEU A 526 -14.44 -21.45 24.52
C LEU A 526 -13.91 -20.03 24.65
N MET A 527 -12.59 -19.88 24.68
CA MET A 527 -11.93 -18.58 24.79
C MET A 527 -11.26 -18.24 23.46
N GLY A 528 -11.62 -17.09 22.92
CA GLY A 528 -11.06 -16.48 21.72
C GLY A 528 -11.99 -15.40 21.20
N MET A 529 -11.54 -14.65 20.19
CA MET A 529 -12.43 -13.72 19.49
C MET A 529 -13.66 -14.45 18.94
N PHE A 530 -13.48 -15.66 18.42
CA PHE A 530 -14.54 -16.60 18.12
C PHE A 530 -14.61 -17.71 19.17
N GLY A 531 -15.81 -18.09 19.58
CA GLY A 531 -15.99 -19.31 20.35
C GLY A 531 -15.76 -20.52 19.46
N VAL A 532 -16.53 -20.61 18.37
CA VAL A 532 -16.40 -21.64 17.34
C VAL A 532 -16.49 -21.02 15.94
N ILE A 533 -15.48 -21.26 15.12
CA ILE A 533 -15.55 -21.11 13.66
C ILE A 533 -16.12 -22.41 13.11
N GLY A 534 -17.33 -22.38 12.56
CA GLY A 534 -18.04 -23.54 12.01
C GLY A 534 -17.47 -24.02 10.68
N ALA A 535 -17.93 -25.18 10.19
CA ALA A 535 -17.38 -25.85 9.00
C ALA A 535 -17.41 -25.02 7.71
N GLN A 536 -18.37 -24.10 7.57
CA GLN A 536 -18.47 -23.16 6.44
C GLN A 536 -17.81 -21.81 6.73
N GLY A 537 -17.42 -21.56 7.98
CA GLY A 537 -16.84 -20.31 8.42
C GLY A 537 -15.46 -20.09 7.81
N VAL A 538 -15.21 -18.87 7.35
CA VAL A 538 -13.89 -18.45 6.86
C VAL A 538 -13.44 -17.21 7.62
N VAL A 539 -12.28 -17.28 8.25
CA VAL A 539 -11.62 -16.12 8.88
C VAL A 539 -10.25 -15.93 8.24
N ARG A 540 -10.00 -14.73 7.69
CA ARG A 540 -8.77 -14.50 6.92
C ARG A 540 -8.19 -13.10 7.05
N ASN A 541 -6.90 -12.96 6.74
CA ASN A 541 -6.17 -11.70 6.59
C ASN A 541 -6.33 -10.73 7.77
N VAL A 542 -6.26 -11.22 9.00
CA VAL A 542 -6.41 -10.39 10.21
C VAL A 542 -5.26 -10.64 11.18
N ASP A 543 -4.75 -9.56 11.74
CA ASP A 543 -3.80 -9.62 12.85
C ASP A 543 -4.53 -9.35 14.16
N ILE A 544 -4.28 -10.16 15.19
CA ILE A 544 -4.93 -10.04 16.49
C ILE A 544 -3.87 -9.97 17.58
N SER A 545 -3.89 -8.91 18.40
CA SER A 545 -3.07 -8.85 19.63
C SER A 545 -3.95 -8.76 20.86
N GLY A 546 -3.61 -9.51 21.91
CA GLY A 546 -4.48 -9.57 23.07
C GLY A 546 -4.08 -10.54 24.17
N THR A 547 -5.00 -10.74 25.10
CA THR A 547 -4.92 -11.71 26.19
C THR A 547 -6.15 -12.60 26.20
N ALA A 548 -5.96 -13.92 26.21
CA ALA A 548 -6.98 -14.89 26.52
C ALA A 548 -6.65 -15.53 27.87
N SER A 549 -7.51 -15.37 28.88
CA SER A 549 -7.20 -15.84 30.24
C SER A 549 -8.38 -16.42 31.01
N THR A 550 -8.11 -17.46 31.81
CA THR A 550 -9.07 -18.08 32.73
C THR A 550 -8.57 -18.07 34.17
N ALA A 551 -9.50 -18.14 35.13
CA ALA A 551 -9.16 -18.27 36.55
C ALA A 551 -8.50 -19.64 36.85
N PRO A 552 -7.67 -19.76 37.91
CA PRO A 552 -7.03 -21.04 38.29
C PRO A 552 -8.03 -22.17 38.60
N ASN A 553 -7.56 -23.42 38.53
CA ASN A 553 -8.27 -24.65 38.93
C ASN A 553 -9.59 -24.90 38.19
N GLN A 554 -9.59 -24.76 36.85
CA GLN A 554 -10.76 -25.07 36.04
C GLN A 554 -11.01 -26.59 35.96
N MET A 555 -12.07 -27.06 36.61
CA MET A 555 -12.53 -28.46 36.54
C MET A 555 -13.30 -28.80 35.24
N ALA A 556 -13.38 -27.85 34.30
CA ALA A 556 -14.10 -27.97 33.03
C ALA A 556 -13.12 -27.90 31.86
N SER A 557 -13.40 -28.59 30.75
CA SER A 557 -12.59 -28.50 29.53
C SER A 557 -12.68 -27.09 28.96
N VAL A 558 -11.53 -26.42 28.84
CA VAL A 558 -11.41 -25.08 28.29
C VAL A 558 -10.63 -25.16 26.99
N TYR A 559 -11.16 -24.61 25.90
CA TYR A 559 -10.44 -24.46 24.63
C TYR A 559 -10.07 -23.00 24.47
N MET A 560 -8.78 -22.70 24.34
CA MET A 560 -8.26 -21.33 24.37
C MET A 560 -7.38 -21.04 23.17
N GLY A 561 -7.69 -19.96 22.47
CA GLY A 561 -6.78 -19.30 21.53
C GLY A 561 -7.15 -17.84 21.36
N LEU A 562 -6.23 -16.99 20.90
CA LEU A 562 -6.55 -15.58 20.70
C LEU A 562 -7.57 -15.39 19.56
N LEU A 563 -7.47 -16.18 18.49
CA LEU A 563 -8.45 -16.18 17.42
C LEU A 563 -9.71 -16.95 17.82
N ALA A 564 -9.57 -18.24 18.17
CA ALA A 564 -10.73 -19.09 18.42
C ALA A 564 -10.50 -20.15 19.50
N GLY A 565 -11.58 -20.50 20.22
CA GLY A 565 -11.60 -21.71 21.04
C GLY A 565 -11.53 -22.96 20.16
N MET A 566 -12.45 -23.09 19.20
CA MET A 566 -12.49 -24.18 18.23
C MET A 566 -12.54 -23.66 16.78
N ASN A 567 -11.80 -24.30 15.89
CA ASN A 567 -11.89 -24.10 14.45
C ASN A 567 -12.32 -25.39 13.74
N ASN A 568 -13.50 -25.37 13.12
CA ASN A 568 -13.98 -26.39 12.19
C ASN A 568 -13.97 -25.89 10.73
N GLY A 569 -13.73 -24.59 10.50
CA GLY A 569 -13.76 -23.93 9.21
C GLY A 569 -12.37 -23.64 8.64
N THR A 570 -12.24 -22.54 7.90
CA THR A 570 -10.97 -22.10 7.30
C THR A 570 -10.42 -20.88 8.01
N VAL A 571 -9.18 -20.98 8.47
CA VAL A 571 -8.35 -19.88 9.00
C VAL A 571 -7.18 -19.67 8.04
N LEU A 572 -7.03 -18.46 7.50
CA LEU A 572 -6.05 -18.20 6.44
C LEU A 572 -5.38 -16.83 6.60
N ARG A 573 -4.05 -16.76 6.66
CA ARG A 573 -3.33 -15.49 6.90
C ARG A 573 -3.82 -14.77 8.16
N VAL A 574 -3.91 -15.51 9.25
CA VAL A 574 -4.21 -14.93 10.57
C VAL A 574 -2.96 -14.99 11.42
N ASN A 575 -2.60 -13.86 12.01
CA ASN A 575 -1.47 -13.78 12.92
C ASN A 575 -1.95 -13.37 14.31
N THR A 576 -1.49 -14.05 15.36
CA THR A 576 -1.78 -13.67 16.75
C THR A 576 -0.53 -13.31 17.56
N SER A 577 -0.66 -12.34 18.47
CA SER A 577 0.37 -11.97 19.44
C SER A 577 -0.23 -11.63 20.81
N GLY A 578 0.59 -11.68 21.86
CA GLY A 578 0.15 -11.42 23.24
C GLY A 578 0.22 -12.66 24.12
N THR A 579 -0.81 -12.94 24.92
CA THR A 579 -0.76 -13.98 25.96
C THR A 579 -1.99 -14.89 25.97
N VAL A 580 -1.78 -16.20 26.08
CA VAL A 580 -2.81 -17.20 26.39
C VAL A 580 -2.44 -17.83 27.73
N LEU A 581 -3.28 -17.64 28.74
CA LEU A 581 -2.97 -17.99 30.13
C LEU A 581 -4.12 -18.77 30.79
N SER A 582 -3.89 -20.04 31.11
CA SER A 582 -4.76 -20.80 32.02
C SER A 582 -4.16 -20.79 33.43
N GLY A 583 -4.88 -20.18 34.38
CA GLY A 583 -4.43 -20.02 35.77
C GLY A 583 -3.60 -18.76 36.02
N GLY A 584 -3.53 -18.32 37.28
CA GLY A 584 -2.78 -17.12 37.66
C GLY A 584 -1.26 -17.33 37.58
N PRO A 585 -0.46 -16.26 37.47
CA PRO A 585 1.00 -16.38 37.51
C PRO A 585 1.46 -17.10 38.79
N GLY A 586 2.13 -18.25 38.66
CA GLY A 586 2.61 -19.04 39.80
C GLY A 586 1.56 -19.92 40.50
N ALA A 587 0.33 -20.00 39.99
CA ALA A 587 -0.67 -20.92 40.51
C ALA A 587 -0.44 -22.34 39.93
N PHE A 588 0.08 -23.25 40.74
CA PHE A 588 0.11 -24.68 40.42
C PHE A 588 -1.32 -25.23 40.42
N ALA A 589 -1.92 -25.41 39.24
CA ALA A 589 -3.27 -25.95 39.11
C ALA A 589 -3.24 -27.47 39.23
N LEU A 590 -3.88 -28.01 40.28
CA LEU A 590 -3.93 -29.45 40.54
C LEU A 590 -4.87 -30.21 39.59
N LEU A 591 -5.74 -29.49 38.86
CA LEU A 591 -6.77 -30.01 37.95
C LEU A 591 -7.02 -28.97 36.83
N ASP A 592 -6.11 -28.85 35.86
CA ASP A 592 -6.32 -28.02 34.66
C ASP A 592 -6.57 -28.93 33.45
N PHE A 593 -7.72 -28.76 32.79
CA PHE A 593 -8.10 -29.48 31.56
C PHE A 593 -8.13 -28.56 30.34
N SER A 594 -7.32 -27.50 30.36
CA SER A 594 -7.25 -26.52 29.28
C SER A 594 -6.47 -27.04 28.07
N ILE A 595 -7.07 -26.90 26.90
CA ILE A 595 -6.48 -27.11 25.58
C ILE A 595 -6.20 -25.74 24.99
N ALA A 596 -4.92 -25.36 24.92
CA ALA A 596 -4.51 -23.99 24.61
C ALA A 596 -3.55 -23.92 23.42
N GLY A 597 -3.85 -23.03 22.47
CA GLY A 597 -2.95 -22.64 21.40
C GLY A 597 -2.81 -21.12 21.33
N GLY A 598 -1.69 -20.61 20.83
CA GLY A 598 -1.54 -19.16 20.62
C GLY A 598 -2.55 -18.59 19.62
N LEU A 599 -2.94 -19.38 18.61
CA LEU A 599 -3.93 -19.03 17.60
C LEU A 599 -5.30 -19.65 17.90
N VAL A 600 -5.38 -20.99 17.97
CA VAL A 600 -6.62 -21.74 18.18
C VAL A 600 -6.45 -22.80 19.29
N GLY A 601 -7.46 -22.99 20.13
CA GLY A 601 -7.49 -24.09 21.10
C GLY A 601 -7.49 -25.46 20.42
N ALA A 602 -8.58 -25.80 19.72
CA ALA A 602 -8.68 -27.04 18.94
C ALA A 602 -9.02 -26.78 17.46
N ASN A 603 -8.31 -27.46 16.56
CA ASN A 603 -8.49 -27.36 15.12
C ASN A 603 -8.96 -28.70 14.51
N ALA A 604 -10.20 -28.75 14.02
CA ALA A 604 -10.71 -29.80 13.14
C ALA A 604 -10.86 -29.33 11.68
N GLY A 605 -10.72 -28.02 11.44
CA GLY A 605 -10.78 -27.40 10.11
C GLY A 605 -9.40 -27.24 9.46
N SER A 606 -9.22 -26.15 8.73
CA SER A 606 -7.99 -25.80 8.03
C SER A 606 -7.37 -24.53 8.61
N ILE A 607 -6.08 -24.56 8.93
CA ILE A 607 -5.26 -23.41 9.29
C ILE A 607 -4.14 -23.32 8.24
N GLN A 608 -4.11 -22.24 7.49
CA GLN A 608 -3.21 -22.05 6.36
C GLN A 608 -2.49 -20.71 6.46
N ARG A 609 -1.19 -20.68 6.17
CA ARG A 609 -0.41 -19.43 6.10
C ARG A 609 -0.60 -18.52 7.31
N SER A 610 -0.68 -19.10 8.49
CA SER A 610 -1.05 -18.40 9.72
C SER A 610 0.05 -18.54 10.75
N SER A 611 0.09 -17.63 11.73
CA SER A 611 1.15 -17.64 12.72
C SER A 611 0.69 -17.24 14.12
N SER A 612 1.51 -17.58 15.11
CA SER A 612 1.36 -17.04 16.46
C SER A 612 2.71 -16.74 17.11
N SER A 613 2.85 -15.52 17.64
CA SER A 613 3.93 -15.12 18.53
C SER A 613 3.46 -15.01 19.99
N ALA A 614 2.25 -15.50 20.30
CA ALA A 614 1.68 -15.39 21.63
C ALA A 614 2.39 -16.31 22.65
N ALA A 615 2.61 -15.80 23.86
CA ALA A 615 3.09 -16.61 24.97
C ALA A 615 1.96 -17.49 25.49
N VAL A 616 2.14 -18.81 25.47
CA VAL A 616 1.14 -19.79 25.89
C VAL A 616 1.57 -20.41 27.20
N THR A 617 0.76 -20.24 28.24
CA THR A 617 0.99 -20.84 29.57
C THR A 617 -0.28 -21.54 30.04
N ALA A 618 -0.25 -22.87 30.14
CA ALA A 618 -1.41 -23.69 30.51
C ALA A 618 -0.99 -25.03 31.15
N GLY A 619 -1.98 -25.80 31.64
CA GLY A 619 -1.75 -27.02 32.41
C GLY A 619 -2.19 -28.35 31.79
N ASN A 620 -2.48 -28.45 30.49
CA ASN A 620 -2.76 -29.76 29.87
C ASN A 620 -2.21 -29.81 28.44
N VAL A 621 -3.07 -29.87 27.42
CA VAL A 621 -2.66 -29.90 26.01
C VAL A 621 -2.34 -28.47 25.57
N LEU A 622 -1.08 -28.16 25.29
CA LEU A 622 -0.71 -26.83 24.80
C LEU A 622 0.29 -26.83 23.66
N GLY A 623 0.06 -25.95 22.68
CA GLY A 623 0.94 -25.71 21.56
C GLY A 623 1.15 -24.23 21.28
N GLY A 624 2.27 -23.87 20.65
CA GLY A 624 2.55 -22.47 20.29
C GLY A 624 1.53 -21.90 19.29
N LEU A 625 1.05 -22.71 18.35
CA LEU A 625 0.01 -22.32 17.38
C LEU A 625 -1.36 -22.90 17.77
N VAL A 626 -1.43 -24.21 17.98
CA VAL A 626 -2.68 -24.95 18.23
C VAL A 626 -2.54 -25.87 19.43
N GLY A 627 -3.54 -25.93 20.31
CA GLY A 627 -3.56 -26.93 21.38
C GLY A 627 -3.69 -28.35 20.83
N ALA A 628 -4.84 -28.67 20.24
CA ALA A 628 -5.12 -29.97 19.62
C ALA A 628 -5.48 -29.84 18.14
N ASN A 629 -4.87 -30.64 17.27
CA ASN A 629 -5.11 -30.67 15.84
C ASN A 629 -5.66 -32.03 15.37
N SER A 630 -6.85 -32.05 14.80
CA SER A 630 -7.42 -33.16 14.03
C SER A 630 -7.66 -32.80 12.56
N GLY A 631 -7.48 -31.52 12.20
CA GLY A 631 -7.62 -30.99 10.84
C GLY A 631 -6.28 -30.80 10.11
N LEU A 632 -6.24 -29.77 9.26
CA LEU A 632 -5.05 -29.37 8.48
C LEU A 632 -4.37 -28.15 9.10
N ILE A 633 -3.06 -28.23 9.27
CA ILE A 633 -2.17 -27.08 9.47
C ILE A 633 -1.17 -27.08 8.30
N ASP A 634 -1.21 -26.03 7.48
CA ASP A 634 -0.37 -25.92 6.28
C ASP A 634 0.34 -24.57 6.23
N GLN A 635 1.63 -24.58 5.91
CA GLN A 635 2.43 -23.36 5.75
C GLN A 635 2.30 -22.40 6.93
N SER A 636 2.33 -22.90 8.17
CA SER A 636 2.05 -22.11 9.37
C SER A 636 3.15 -22.24 10.42
N PHE A 637 3.26 -21.29 11.34
CA PHE A 637 4.38 -21.30 12.28
C PHE A 637 4.10 -20.65 13.65
N ALA A 638 4.89 -21.02 14.64
CA ALA A 638 4.85 -20.43 15.98
C ALA A 638 6.23 -19.92 16.43
N THR A 639 6.25 -18.74 17.04
CA THR A 639 7.46 -18.10 17.59
C THR A 639 7.34 -17.78 19.08
N GLY A 640 6.12 -17.79 19.63
CA GLY A 640 5.87 -17.48 21.03
C GLY A 640 6.31 -18.60 21.98
N PRO A 641 6.72 -18.28 23.23
CA PRO A 641 7.12 -19.28 24.21
C PRO A 641 5.94 -20.10 24.71
N VAL A 642 6.18 -21.39 24.95
CA VAL A 642 5.21 -22.35 25.50
C VAL A 642 5.69 -22.81 26.87
N VAL A 643 4.88 -22.60 27.91
CA VAL A 643 5.20 -22.96 29.30
C VAL A 643 4.11 -23.88 29.86
N SER A 644 4.46 -25.14 30.12
CA SER A 644 3.56 -26.08 30.77
C SER A 644 3.69 -25.99 32.30
N LEU A 645 2.55 -25.81 32.98
CA LEU A 645 2.47 -25.64 34.44
C LEU A 645 2.12 -26.94 35.21
N SER A 646 1.76 -28.03 34.54
CA SER A 646 0.97 -29.12 35.16
C SER A 646 1.70 -30.42 35.49
N TYR A 647 1.03 -31.16 36.37
CA TYR A 647 1.39 -32.40 37.05
C TYR A 647 0.72 -33.66 36.47
N ILE A 648 -0.33 -33.53 35.64
CA ILE A 648 -1.04 -34.68 35.05
C ILE A 648 -0.89 -34.72 33.52
N ASN A 649 -0.02 -35.61 33.08
CA ASN A 649 0.10 -36.21 31.73
C ASN A 649 0.69 -35.46 30.53
N GLU A 650 0.88 -34.15 30.45
CA GLU A 650 1.39 -33.55 29.18
C GLU A 650 2.36 -32.37 29.32
N GLY A 651 3.38 -32.35 28.45
CA GLY A 651 4.27 -31.20 28.24
C GLY A 651 3.73 -30.27 27.15
N GLY A 652 4.41 -29.16 26.88
CA GLY A 652 4.05 -28.26 25.77
C GLY A 652 4.73 -28.64 24.45
N GLY A 653 4.08 -28.37 23.33
CA GLY A 653 4.65 -28.51 21.99
C GLY A 653 4.95 -27.15 21.37
N GLY A 654 6.11 -27.00 20.71
CA GLY A 654 6.47 -25.72 20.10
C GLY A 654 5.48 -25.22 19.05
N LEU A 655 4.84 -26.12 18.28
CA LEU A 655 3.80 -25.79 17.30
C LEU A 655 2.42 -26.28 17.74
N VAL A 656 2.29 -27.57 18.05
CA VAL A 656 1.02 -28.21 18.42
C VAL A 656 1.18 -29.03 19.68
N GLY A 657 0.20 -29.05 20.58
CA GLY A 657 0.18 -30.03 21.67
C GLY A 657 -0.02 -31.44 21.11
N ASP A 658 -1.25 -31.75 20.72
CA ASP A 658 -1.64 -33.06 20.19
C ASP A 658 -2.00 -33.00 18.71
N ASN A 659 -1.38 -33.86 17.89
CA ASN A 659 -1.68 -33.98 16.46
C ASN A 659 -2.24 -35.35 16.10
N SER A 660 -3.50 -35.37 15.68
CA SER A 660 -4.18 -36.49 14.99
C SER A 660 -4.50 -36.18 13.52
N GLY A 661 -4.30 -34.93 13.10
CA GLY A 661 -4.53 -34.45 11.75
C GLY A 661 -3.26 -34.41 10.89
N THR A 662 -3.19 -33.43 9.99
CA THR A 662 -2.05 -33.21 9.09
C THR A 662 -1.35 -31.91 9.44
N ILE A 663 -0.03 -31.97 9.59
CA ILE A 663 0.86 -30.80 9.66
C ILE A 663 1.79 -30.86 8.46
N ASN A 664 1.74 -29.84 7.62
CA ASN A 664 2.56 -29.76 6.41
C ASN A 664 3.26 -28.41 6.34
N GLN A 665 4.53 -28.42 5.91
CA GLN A 665 5.27 -27.19 5.61
C GLN A 665 5.27 -26.17 6.75
N SER A 666 5.41 -26.63 8.00
CA SER A 666 5.15 -25.79 9.18
C SER A 666 6.31 -25.87 10.18
N TYR A 667 6.48 -24.86 11.01
CA TYR A 667 7.64 -24.84 11.91
C TYR A 667 7.43 -24.10 13.23
N ALA A 668 8.25 -24.42 14.22
CA ALA A 668 8.27 -23.73 15.51
C ALA A 668 9.67 -23.25 15.89
N THR A 669 9.73 -22.03 16.40
CA THR A 669 10.98 -21.38 16.89
C THR A 669 10.86 -20.92 18.34
N GLY A 670 9.65 -20.88 18.89
CA GLY A 670 9.41 -20.51 20.28
C GLY A 670 9.95 -21.55 21.26
N SER A 671 10.48 -21.08 22.39
CA SER A 671 11.00 -21.97 23.44
C SER A 671 9.87 -22.76 24.10
N THR A 672 10.13 -24.01 24.45
CA THR A 672 9.22 -24.87 25.22
C THR A 672 9.81 -25.14 26.59
N THR A 673 9.06 -24.87 27.66
CA THR A 673 9.50 -25.06 29.04
C THR A 673 8.50 -25.92 29.82
N LEU A 674 9.00 -26.94 30.51
CA LEU A 674 8.26 -27.72 31.51
C LEU A 674 8.82 -27.40 32.90
N LEU A 675 8.02 -26.76 33.76
CA LEU A 675 8.45 -26.33 35.10
C LEU A 675 8.30 -27.40 36.19
N GLY A 676 7.53 -28.47 35.95
CA GLY A 676 7.15 -29.47 36.96
C GLY A 676 7.58 -30.92 36.66
N TYR A 677 7.17 -31.83 37.54
CA TYR A 677 7.29 -33.28 37.35
C TYR A 677 5.92 -33.88 37.03
N CYS A 678 5.87 -34.85 36.12
CA CYS A 678 4.65 -35.64 35.92
C CYS A 678 4.38 -36.59 37.10
N ARG A 679 3.13 -36.65 37.58
CA ARG A 679 2.62 -37.64 38.56
C ARG A 679 1.88 -38.82 37.91
N GLY A 680 2.14 -39.09 36.63
CA GLY A 680 1.59 -40.27 35.95
C GLY A 680 2.07 -41.58 36.61
N ALA A 681 1.40 -42.69 36.27
CA ALA A 681 1.89 -44.01 36.65
C ALA A 681 3.34 -44.20 36.16
N ALA A 682 4.14 -44.98 36.88
CA ALA A 682 5.51 -45.26 36.45
C ALA A 682 5.50 -45.79 35.00
N GLY A 683 6.21 -45.11 34.10
CA GLY A 683 6.24 -45.42 32.66
C GLY A 683 5.34 -44.55 31.77
N THR A 684 4.54 -43.63 32.31
CA THR A 684 3.80 -42.65 31.49
C THR A 684 4.76 -41.71 30.75
N PRO A 685 4.65 -41.58 29.40
CA PRO A 685 5.44 -40.63 28.61
C PRO A 685 5.35 -39.20 29.13
N CYS A 686 6.49 -38.56 29.40
CA CYS A 686 6.53 -37.19 29.92
C CYS A 686 7.60 -36.33 29.27
N GLY A 687 7.32 -35.03 29.18
CA GLY A 687 8.20 -34.04 28.59
C GLY A 687 7.52 -33.16 27.53
N GLY A 688 8.07 -31.96 27.34
CA GLY A 688 7.74 -31.11 26.19
C GLY A 688 8.59 -31.47 24.96
N ALA A 689 8.21 -30.95 23.80
CA ALA A 689 8.93 -31.19 22.55
C ALA A 689 8.94 -29.97 21.64
N GLY A 690 9.96 -29.87 20.79
CA GLY A 690 10.19 -28.71 19.94
C GLY A 690 9.12 -28.47 18.87
N LEU A 691 8.40 -29.51 18.41
CA LEU A 691 7.33 -29.37 17.41
C LEU A 691 5.96 -29.79 17.93
N VAL A 692 5.80 -31.07 18.29
CA VAL A 692 4.53 -31.64 18.75
C VAL A 692 4.71 -32.48 20.01
N VAL A 693 3.73 -32.57 20.89
CA VAL A 693 3.83 -33.45 22.07
C VAL A 693 3.48 -34.88 21.67
N ILE A 694 2.27 -35.09 21.15
CA ILE A 694 1.82 -36.41 20.67
C ILE A 694 1.50 -36.32 19.18
N ASN A 695 2.00 -37.27 18.39
CA ASN A 695 1.62 -37.45 17.00
C ASN A 695 0.98 -38.82 16.77
N SER A 696 -0.31 -38.82 16.43
CA SER A 696 -1.02 -39.96 15.82
C SER A 696 -1.42 -39.69 14.37
N GLY A 697 -1.21 -38.45 13.89
CA GLY A 697 -1.48 -38.01 12.52
C GLY A 697 -0.25 -38.06 11.60
N THR A 698 -0.21 -37.13 10.65
CA THR A 698 0.88 -37.00 9.66
C THR A 698 1.62 -35.67 9.82
N ILE A 699 2.95 -35.71 9.75
CA ILE A 699 3.82 -34.53 9.73
C ILE A 699 4.80 -34.64 8.56
N THR A 700 4.84 -33.61 7.70
CA THR A 700 5.72 -33.55 6.53
C THR A 700 6.33 -32.16 6.37
N GLN A 701 7.55 -32.11 5.82
CA GLN A 701 8.27 -30.87 5.52
C GLN A 701 8.23 -29.84 6.64
N SER A 702 8.50 -30.25 7.88
CA SER A 702 8.30 -29.39 9.05
C SER A 702 9.54 -29.38 9.95
N PHE A 703 9.74 -28.34 10.73
CA PHE A 703 10.92 -28.30 11.61
C PHE A 703 10.77 -27.52 12.91
N ALA A 704 11.68 -27.76 13.86
CA ALA A 704 11.75 -27.05 15.13
C ALA A 704 13.15 -26.52 15.43
N THR A 705 13.23 -25.28 15.94
CA THR A 705 14.48 -24.64 16.39
C THR A 705 14.40 -24.07 17.81
N GLY A 706 13.22 -24.08 18.45
CA GLY A 706 13.05 -23.49 19.77
C GLY A 706 13.74 -24.27 20.89
N LEU A 707 14.33 -23.56 21.86
CA LEU A 707 14.95 -24.16 23.04
C LEU A 707 13.94 -25.01 23.82
N VAL A 708 14.32 -26.24 24.18
CA VAL A 708 13.50 -27.14 25.01
C VAL A 708 14.10 -27.28 26.40
N THR A 709 13.46 -26.70 27.41
CA THR A 709 13.91 -26.71 28.81
C THR A 709 13.02 -27.61 29.68
N GLN A 710 13.58 -28.70 30.19
CA GLN A 710 12.85 -29.64 31.05
C GLN A 710 13.79 -30.32 32.07
N PRO A 711 14.02 -29.75 33.27
CA PRO A 711 15.10 -30.15 34.18
C PRO A 711 15.17 -31.63 34.56
N SER A 712 14.03 -32.33 34.50
CA SER A 712 13.86 -33.71 34.94
C SER A 712 13.81 -34.73 33.80
N TYR A 713 13.87 -34.25 32.55
CA TYR A 713 13.68 -35.06 31.35
C TYR A 713 14.68 -34.62 30.26
N GLN A 714 14.95 -35.49 29.29
CA GLN A 714 15.81 -35.10 28.16
C GLN A 714 15.06 -34.15 27.20
N PRO A 715 15.70 -33.11 26.66
CA PRO A 715 15.14 -32.29 25.57
C PRO A 715 14.76 -33.14 24.34
N ILE A 716 13.63 -32.80 23.69
CA ILE A 716 13.05 -33.58 22.58
C ILE A 716 12.84 -32.67 21.36
N GLY A 717 13.40 -33.03 20.21
CA GLY A 717 13.44 -32.17 19.03
C GLY A 717 12.10 -32.05 18.29
N ILE A 718 11.41 -33.18 18.06
CA ILE A 718 10.19 -33.23 17.25
C ILE A 718 8.97 -33.63 18.07
N ALA A 719 8.93 -34.88 18.55
CA ALA A 719 7.74 -35.44 19.21
C ALA A 719 8.08 -36.21 20.47
N ARG A 720 7.35 -35.97 21.57
CA ARG A 720 7.48 -36.85 22.75
C ARG A 720 7.04 -38.26 22.38
N ALA A 721 5.85 -38.42 21.81
CA ALA A 721 5.31 -39.71 21.39
C ALA A 721 4.82 -39.68 19.94
N ASN A 722 5.14 -40.72 19.17
CA ASN A 722 4.72 -40.87 17.79
C ASN A 722 4.14 -42.27 17.51
N THR A 723 2.84 -42.35 17.22
CA THR A 723 2.18 -43.54 16.69
C THR A 723 1.69 -43.34 15.25
N GLY A 724 1.78 -42.11 14.73
CA GLY A 724 1.45 -41.75 13.36
C GLY A 724 2.65 -41.77 12.42
N THR A 725 2.58 -40.93 11.38
CA THR A 725 3.63 -40.79 10.36
C THR A 725 4.37 -39.47 10.52
N ILE A 726 5.70 -39.53 10.58
CA ILE A 726 6.59 -38.38 10.49
C ILE A 726 7.49 -38.62 9.27
N GLY A 727 7.47 -37.70 8.31
CA GLY A 727 8.26 -37.79 7.09
C GLY A 727 9.77 -37.68 7.36
N ASN A 728 10.57 -38.25 6.45
CA ASN A 728 12.03 -38.07 6.47
C ASN A 728 12.47 -36.64 6.14
N ASP A 729 11.53 -35.77 5.76
CA ASP A 729 11.70 -34.35 5.50
C ASP A 729 11.31 -33.48 6.71
N VAL A 730 11.26 -34.07 7.92
CA VAL A 730 11.02 -33.35 9.18
C VAL A 730 12.32 -33.21 9.95
N TYR A 731 12.68 -32.00 10.41
CA TYR A 731 14.01 -31.71 10.97
C TYR A 731 13.95 -30.97 12.31
N TRP A 732 14.98 -31.09 13.15
CA TRP A 732 15.16 -30.21 14.31
C TRP A 732 16.59 -29.69 14.40
N ASP A 733 16.76 -28.49 14.96
CA ASP A 733 18.07 -27.93 15.24
C ASP A 733 18.63 -28.50 16.56
N THR A 734 19.66 -29.32 16.50
CA THR A 734 20.25 -29.97 17.69
C THR A 734 20.93 -28.98 18.63
N ASP A 735 21.43 -27.87 18.11
CA ASP A 735 22.21 -26.91 18.88
C ASP A 735 21.28 -25.98 19.65
N THR A 736 20.21 -25.48 19.01
CA THR A 736 19.28 -24.54 19.65
C THR A 736 18.22 -25.23 20.49
N THR A 737 17.71 -26.39 20.06
CA THR A 737 16.74 -27.15 20.86
C THR A 737 17.39 -27.85 22.05
N THR A 738 18.71 -28.09 21.99
CA THR A 738 19.51 -28.94 22.88
C THR A 738 19.11 -30.42 22.88
N ALA A 739 18.26 -30.84 21.93
CA ALA A 739 17.76 -32.19 21.83
C ALA A 739 18.67 -33.10 21.01
N THR A 740 19.06 -34.23 21.61
CA THR A 740 19.83 -35.28 20.95
C THR A 740 18.95 -36.33 20.28
N VAL A 741 17.64 -36.29 20.53
CA VAL A 741 16.64 -37.22 19.98
C VAL A 741 15.45 -36.47 19.40
N GLY A 742 15.00 -36.89 18.22
CA GLY A 742 13.80 -36.34 17.60
C GLY A 742 12.51 -36.88 18.20
N VAL A 743 12.45 -38.19 18.50
CA VAL A 743 11.28 -38.85 19.10
C VAL A 743 11.70 -39.79 20.23
N VAL A 744 10.98 -39.76 21.35
CA VAL A 744 11.29 -40.60 22.53
C VAL A 744 10.45 -41.87 22.59
N TYR A 745 9.14 -41.80 22.34
CA TYR A 745 8.23 -42.93 22.44
C TYR A 745 7.56 -43.25 21.09
N GLY A 746 7.43 -44.54 20.77
CA GLY A 746 6.81 -44.98 19.52
C GLY A 746 7.79 -45.03 18.35
N THR A 747 7.31 -44.71 17.14
CA THR A 747 8.12 -44.80 15.91
C THR A 747 9.14 -43.65 15.85
N PRO A 748 10.46 -43.94 15.88
CA PRO A 748 11.48 -42.91 15.89
C PRO A 748 11.66 -42.26 14.51
N ILE A 749 12.23 -41.06 14.50
CA ILE A 749 12.80 -40.41 13.30
C ILE A 749 14.32 -40.66 13.23
N PRO A 750 14.94 -40.77 12.05
CA PRO A 750 16.38 -40.98 11.94
C PRO A 750 17.19 -39.87 12.62
N ALA A 751 18.33 -40.22 13.23
CA ALA A 751 19.22 -39.23 13.86
C ALA A 751 19.76 -38.18 12.86
N ALA A 752 19.85 -38.54 11.57
CA ALA A 752 20.28 -37.63 10.49
C ALA A 752 19.32 -36.46 10.25
N ASN A 753 18.10 -36.52 10.80
CA ASN A 753 17.12 -35.45 10.75
C ASN A 753 17.39 -34.36 11.82
N GLY A 754 18.27 -34.64 12.78
CA GLY A 754 18.82 -33.64 13.68
C GLY A 754 19.95 -32.90 12.98
N LEU A 755 19.72 -31.64 12.64
CA LEU A 755 20.66 -30.78 11.95
C LEU A 755 21.29 -29.80 12.95
N THR A 756 22.57 -29.48 12.79
CA THR A 756 23.18 -28.35 13.52
C THR A 756 22.64 -27.01 13.01
N THR A 757 22.81 -25.91 13.74
CA THR A 757 22.38 -24.59 13.26
C THR A 757 23.04 -24.21 11.94
N ALA A 758 24.30 -24.62 11.73
CA ALA A 758 24.99 -24.42 10.46
C ALA A 758 24.33 -25.17 9.30
N GLN A 759 23.85 -26.40 9.53
CA GLN A 759 23.13 -27.19 8.55
C GLN A 759 21.72 -26.62 8.31
N MET A 760 21.02 -26.17 9.36
CA MET A 760 19.72 -25.49 9.24
C MET A 760 19.80 -24.21 8.41
N SER A 761 20.93 -23.53 8.42
CA SER A 761 21.20 -22.34 7.60
C SER A 761 21.52 -22.66 6.13
N THR A 762 21.54 -23.95 5.74
CA THR A 762 21.99 -24.41 4.42
C THR A 762 20.84 -25.10 3.67
N PRO A 763 20.30 -24.52 2.57
CA PRO A 763 19.18 -25.10 1.82
C PRO A 763 19.38 -26.55 1.38
N ALA A 764 20.61 -26.94 1.02
CA ALA A 764 20.93 -28.30 0.58
C ALA A 764 20.77 -29.37 1.68
N SER A 765 20.68 -28.98 2.96
CA SER A 765 20.44 -29.90 4.07
C SER A 765 18.99 -30.40 4.11
N PHE A 766 18.05 -29.70 3.47
CA PHE A 766 16.63 -30.01 3.51
C PHE A 766 16.20 -30.80 2.28
N VAL A 767 16.17 -32.12 2.41
CA VAL A 767 15.68 -33.01 1.36
C VAL A 767 14.17 -32.79 1.15
N GLY A 768 13.78 -32.57 -0.12
CA GLY A 768 12.38 -32.39 -0.53
C GLY A 768 11.85 -30.96 -0.46
N TYR A 769 12.60 -30.02 0.12
CA TYR A 769 12.19 -28.62 0.21
C TYR A 769 12.48 -27.89 -1.10
N ASP A 770 11.49 -27.17 -1.63
CA ASP A 770 11.65 -26.31 -2.80
C ASP A 770 11.96 -24.87 -2.40
N PHE A 771 13.20 -24.44 -2.65
CA PHE A 771 13.69 -23.08 -2.45
C PHE A 771 13.71 -22.22 -3.73
N SER A 772 13.22 -22.75 -4.85
CA SER A 772 13.09 -22.01 -6.10
C SER A 772 12.19 -20.77 -5.92
N PRO A 773 12.22 -19.78 -6.83
CA PRO A 773 11.38 -18.58 -6.72
C PRO A 773 9.87 -18.84 -6.56
N THR A 774 9.40 -20.00 -7.03
CA THR A 774 8.00 -20.46 -6.92
C THR A 774 7.77 -21.47 -5.79
N GLY A 775 8.83 -21.88 -5.10
CA GLY A 775 8.79 -22.85 -4.02
C GLY A 775 8.21 -22.28 -2.73
N VAL A 776 7.85 -23.16 -1.81
CA VAL A 776 7.23 -22.79 -0.52
C VAL A 776 8.23 -22.16 0.43
N TRP A 777 9.49 -22.56 0.35
CA TRP A 777 10.53 -22.13 1.28
C TRP A 777 11.42 -21.06 0.67
N ALA A 778 11.96 -20.21 1.52
CA ALA A 778 12.98 -19.25 1.18
C ALA A 778 14.09 -19.28 2.25
N MET A 779 15.30 -18.89 1.86
CA MET A 779 16.44 -18.73 2.76
C MET A 779 17.04 -17.32 2.54
N PRO A 780 16.53 -16.30 3.24
CA PRO A 780 17.09 -14.95 3.19
C PRO A 780 18.57 -14.93 3.60
N ALA A 781 19.32 -13.95 3.11
CA ALA A 781 20.72 -13.79 3.49
C ALA A 781 20.86 -13.61 5.01
N GLY A 782 21.68 -14.46 5.65
CA GLY A 782 21.89 -14.45 7.11
C GLY A 782 20.84 -15.18 7.94
N ALA A 783 19.84 -15.82 7.31
CA ALA A 783 18.88 -16.64 8.03
C ALA A 783 19.53 -17.89 8.64
N THR A 784 19.12 -18.24 9.86
CA THR A 784 19.63 -19.44 10.57
C THR A 784 18.80 -20.70 10.31
N HIS A 785 17.67 -20.55 9.63
CA HIS A 785 16.77 -21.62 9.21
C HIS A 785 15.90 -21.14 8.03
N PRO A 786 15.22 -22.05 7.28
CA PRO A 786 14.26 -21.67 6.25
C PRO A 786 13.11 -20.83 6.81
N VAL A 787 12.54 -19.96 5.97
CA VAL A 787 11.27 -19.27 6.25
C VAL A 787 10.26 -19.58 5.16
N LEU A 788 8.96 -19.45 5.47
CA LEU A 788 7.94 -19.63 4.45
C LEU A 788 7.94 -18.42 3.53
N ARG A 789 7.95 -18.65 2.21
CA ARG A 789 8.07 -17.60 1.21
C ARG A 789 6.97 -16.55 1.32
N TRP A 790 5.76 -16.95 1.72
CA TRP A 790 4.67 -15.99 1.91
C TRP A 790 4.94 -14.95 3.00
N GLN A 791 5.83 -15.23 3.96
CA GLN A 791 6.23 -14.27 5.00
C GLN A 791 7.05 -13.11 4.45
N LEU A 792 7.75 -13.32 3.34
CA LEU A 792 8.55 -12.29 2.69
C LEU A 792 7.71 -11.32 1.85
N ALA A 793 6.43 -11.64 1.65
CA ALA A 793 5.49 -10.87 0.86
C ALA A 793 4.46 -10.12 1.72
N GLN A 794 4.56 -10.21 3.05
CA GLN A 794 3.71 -9.49 4.00
C GLN A 794 4.23 -8.10 4.33
#